data_AF-A0A0K0E8C5-F1
#
_entry.id   AF-A0A0K0E8C5-F1
#
_cell.length_a   1.000
_cell.length_b   1.000
_cell.length_c   1.000
_cell.angle_alpha   90.00
_cell.angle_beta   90.00
_cell.angle_gamma   90.00
#
_symmetry.space_group_name_H-M   'P 1'
#
loop_
_entity.id
_entity.type
_entity.pdbx_description
1 polymer ?
#
loop_
_entity_poly.entity_id
_entity_poly.type
_entity_poly.pdbx_seq_one_letter_code
_entity_poly.pdbx_strand_id
1 'polypeptide(L)'
;MLRHFRVYQLIESKFFIENFLLELENGNQEIINTLKCNEDIINILILLCGKRMTGTNSENRNIILDRLWNALEKYNFNLTIKSINTRLKVWKENGKSFDVKEMLSDLEVKRKLAPDQKFMNFMIHQLADCGMEDELNNFKDELIKRNLYSSKDYELAMIRCLSVKKMDLNCDNLIASFINKYGEDSKYEALSEAILGASQQANLPRIYSLLRRTIFSREDGLKTYYSFFLKNTDVMKMIWNLEMMSLPTNKNAARILIVDIFKHKFSKKKSFKLIIQECERHINEGNYYIGAVFIGYFLNLIKKMENKHYDNLVAYLLQKLLKEMVINCTDKEEMKSALNHLGYKFKNRASIFCDLEFFILTSKKYSCFEKLNMFLSFVDEIDPYRERYHLIYPIIAQETDIKNILSILFIWKNSGYNDLMKLNFHLIYLYVLKQMLLMLDDKYYYNNHYGRLEHIKQILISYDIPEYVIYDWMFRLKNYYKRKKDISGCDSLNLPLKDLTDWLKNNNEKKFIPITTVDMKKEEVDNQLTNCIKTKNLKNINSILNEKSTYQIVDVNSYTDKIIDVYLENDCRDEMITFITNISNYYTPLFGKSPLISMEQVLKVLQVIPKNIQNVNDILKIMDLFRKKFDVTDAKGEYFLADKSGRENLIFPLLDSLIKEGFTDKHIDDLQLLIINVFNFQGSKRNGKAEKDNDLVTPLFIHEILNHSNWDKAVEVFFKFQLNYRLHNGILVLLNHSLKNSSNLLQQVSLLSEFRKYTDEDKVNLYYIAALANSKSFNVTENEIQKITQSIKEKDAARIYSLIKHLPYLSETDKWQENFLNACLLCKNITDKKDILNYALTEEYI
;
A
#
# COMPACT_ATOMS: atom_id res chain seq x y z
N MET A 1 -23.06 7.00 -34.76
CA MET A 1 -22.60 6.88 -33.35
C MET A 1 -22.78 5.46 -32.79
N LEU A 2 -23.98 4.85 -32.86
CA LEU A 2 -24.25 3.48 -32.38
C LEU A 2 -23.46 2.35 -33.09
N ARG A 3 -23.05 2.55 -34.34
CA ARG A 3 -22.23 1.59 -35.13
C ARG A 3 -20.77 1.45 -34.66
N HIS A 4 -20.31 2.23 -33.68
CA HIS A 4 -18.93 2.17 -33.16
C HIS A 4 -18.82 1.56 -31.75
N PHE A 5 -19.94 1.26 -31.10
CA PHE A 5 -19.94 0.49 -29.86
C PHE A 5 -19.73 -0.99 -30.15
N ARG A 6 -18.47 -1.38 -30.39
CA ARG A 6 -18.09 -2.79 -30.18
C ARG A 6 -18.41 -3.15 -28.73
N VAL A 7 -18.85 -4.40 -28.52
CA VAL A 7 -19.43 -5.02 -27.31
C VAL A 7 -18.60 -4.88 -26.00
N TYR A 8 -17.52 -4.09 -25.99
CA TYR A 8 -16.48 -4.08 -24.95
C TYR A 8 -16.02 -2.70 -24.44
N GLN A 9 -16.54 -1.56 -24.89
CA GLN A 9 -16.10 -0.24 -24.39
C GLN A 9 -16.80 0.18 -23.08
N LEU A 10 -16.03 0.83 -22.20
CA LEU A 10 -16.52 1.56 -21.02
C LEU A 10 -17.21 2.85 -21.49
N ILE A 11 -18.19 3.34 -20.73
CA ILE A 11 -18.87 4.61 -21.04
C ILE A 11 -18.92 5.51 -19.81
N GLU A 12 -18.59 6.78 -19.98
CA GLU A 12 -18.73 7.77 -18.91
C GLU A 12 -20.22 8.10 -18.71
N SER A 13 -20.67 8.12 -17.45
CA SER A 13 -22.07 8.37 -17.07
C SER A 13 -22.60 9.67 -17.67
N LYS A 14 -21.83 10.75 -17.57
CA LYS A 14 -22.18 12.07 -18.09
C LYS A 14 -22.42 12.04 -19.60
N PHE A 15 -21.51 11.41 -20.34
CA PHE A 15 -21.64 11.26 -21.79
C PHE A 15 -22.89 10.45 -22.18
N PHE A 16 -23.18 9.35 -21.47
CA PHE A 16 -24.39 8.55 -21.69
C PHE A 16 -25.67 9.33 -21.41
N ILE A 17 -25.69 10.12 -20.32
CA ILE A 17 -26.86 10.92 -19.96
C ILE A 17 -27.10 12.01 -21.00
N GLU A 18 -26.07 12.81 -21.30
CA GLU A 18 -26.18 13.99 -22.16
C GLU A 18 -26.50 13.64 -23.62
N ASN A 19 -25.85 12.62 -24.17
CA ASN A 19 -25.93 12.33 -25.60
C ASN A 19 -26.95 11.23 -25.95
N PHE A 20 -27.51 10.54 -24.96
CA PHE A 20 -28.43 9.44 -25.22
C PHE A 20 -29.68 9.47 -24.34
N LEU A 21 -29.53 9.44 -23.01
CA LEU A 21 -30.69 9.30 -22.12
C LEU A 21 -31.63 10.50 -22.20
N LEU A 22 -31.09 11.72 -22.14
CA LEU A 22 -31.89 12.95 -22.23
C LEU A 22 -32.61 13.07 -23.57
N GLU A 23 -31.91 12.75 -24.67
CA GLU A 23 -32.51 12.77 -26.01
C GLU A 23 -33.67 11.78 -26.14
N LEU A 24 -33.54 10.58 -25.56
CA LEU A 24 -34.61 9.60 -25.52
C LEU A 24 -35.79 10.10 -24.66
N GLU A 25 -35.52 10.62 -23.46
CA GLU A 25 -36.54 11.17 -22.56
C GLU A 25 -37.33 12.32 -23.21
N ASN A 26 -36.63 13.19 -23.95
CA ASN A 26 -37.17 14.33 -24.69
C ASN A 26 -37.97 13.94 -25.95
N GLY A 27 -37.96 12.65 -26.33
CA GLY A 27 -38.79 12.15 -27.42
C GLY A 27 -38.18 12.33 -28.81
N ASN A 28 -36.84 12.34 -28.93
CA ASN A 28 -36.16 12.42 -30.22
C ASN A 28 -36.55 11.22 -31.12
N GLN A 29 -37.30 11.51 -32.19
CA GLN A 29 -37.89 10.49 -33.06
C GLN A 29 -36.85 9.66 -33.83
N GLU A 30 -35.69 10.23 -34.17
CA GLU A 30 -34.65 9.50 -34.90
C GLU A 30 -34.07 8.36 -34.03
N ILE A 31 -33.81 8.65 -32.76
CA ILE A 31 -33.33 7.67 -31.78
C ILE A 31 -34.41 6.63 -31.50
N ILE A 32 -35.66 7.07 -31.28
CA ILE A 32 -36.77 6.14 -31.01
C ILE A 32 -36.95 5.16 -32.16
N ASN A 33 -36.98 5.66 -33.40
CA ASN A 33 -37.14 4.81 -34.59
C ASN A 33 -35.97 3.84 -34.76
N THR A 34 -34.73 4.30 -34.51
CA THR A 34 -33.54 3.46 -34.59
C THR A 34 -33.58 2.31 -33.57
N LEU A 35 -34.02 2.60 -32.34
CA LEU A 35 -34.09 1.61 -31.26
C LEU A 35 -35.25 0.62 -31.46
N LYS A 36 -36.40 1.08 -31.99
CA LYS A 36 -37.55 0.20 -32.23
C LYS A 36 -37.24 -0.90 -33.23
N CYS A 37 -36.33 -0.63 -34.16
CA CYS A 37 -35.90 -1.58 -35.17
C CYS A 37 -34.81 -2.57 -34.67
N ASN A 38 -34.27 -2.44 -33.45
CA ASN A 38 -33.16 -3.27 -33.00
C ASN A 38 -33.11 -3.51 -31.48
N GLU A 39 -33.57 -4.70 -31.07
CA GLU A 39 -33.58 -5.16 -29.68
C GLU A 39 -32.17 -5.31 -29.07
N ASP A 40 -31.16 -5.67 -29.87
CA ASP A 40 -29.80 -5.85 -29.37
C ASP A 40 -29.20 -4.52 -28.90
N ILE A 41 -29.56 -3.41 -29.53
CA ILE A 41 -29.13 -2.07 -29.10
C ILE A 41 -29.74 -1.74 -27.74
N ILE A 42 -31.04 -2.02 -27.52
CA ILE A 42 -31.71 -1.81 -26.22
C ILE A 42 -30.97 -2.59 -25.12
N ASN A 43 -30.67 -3.87 -25.37
CA ASN A 43 -29.95 -4.70 -24.41
C ASN A 43 -28.52 -4.19 -24.16
N ILE A 44 -27.83 -3.67 -25.18
CA ILE A 44 -26.51 -3.02 -25.00
C ILE A 44 -26.63 -1.80 -24.10
N LEU A 45 -27.62 -0.94 -24.30
CA LEU A 45 -27.82 0.27 -23.50
C LEU A 45 -28.13 -0.06 -22.03
N ILE A 46 -28.95 -1.08 -21.78
CA ILE A 46 -29.20 -1.60 -20.43
C ILE A 46 -27.88 -2.09 -19.82
N LEU A 47 -27.11 -2.93 -20.53
CA LEU A 47 -25.81 -3.43 -20.06
C LEU A 47 -24.80 -2.32 -19.76
N LEU A 48 -24.86 -1.20 -20.48
CA LEU A 48 -23.98 -0.06 -20.24
C LEU A 48 -24.21 0.53 -18.85
N CYS A 49 -25.42 0.46 -18.29
CA CYS A 49 -25.77 0.95 -16.95
C CYS A 49 -25.23 0.09 -15.78
N GLY A 50 -24.50 -1.00 -16.07
CA GLY A 50 -23.88 -1.86 -15.05
C GLY A 50 -22.43 -1.49 -14.73
N LYS A 51 -21.55 -2.50 -14.56
CA LYS A 51 -20.09 -2.30 -14.30
C LYS A 51 -19.34 -1.60 -15.44
N ARG A 52 -20.00 -1.37 -16.58
CA ARG A 52 -19.42 -0.70 -17.75
C ARG A 52 -19.52 0.82 -17.69
N MET A 53 -20.43 1.34 -16.88
CA MET A 53 -20.55 2.78 -16.67
C MET A 53 -19.49 3.24 -15.67
N THR A 54 -18.75 4.28 -16.04
CA THR A 54 -17.70 4.88 -15.23
C THR A 54 -18.08 6.30 -14.84
N GLY A 55 -17.42 6.84 -13.80
CA GLY A 55 -17.65 8.22 -13.35
C GLY A 55 -18.94 8.36 -12.54
N THR A 56 -19.48 7.26 -12.00
CA THR A 56 -20.60 7.29 -11.06
C THR A 56 -20.67 5.99 -10.24
N ASN A 57 -21.26 6.07 -9.04
CA ASN A 57 -21.43 4.94 -8.12
C ASN A 57 -22.61 4.03 -8.55
N SER A 58 -22.79 2.92 -7.83
CA SER A 58 -23.80 1.89 -8.07
C SER A 58 -25.23 2.38 -7.88
N GLU A 59 -25.47 3.22 -6.89
CA GLU A 59 -26.77 3.85 -6.64
C GLU A 59 -27.22 4.71 -7.83
N ASN A 60 -26.37 5.64 -8.27
CA ASN A 60 -26.66 6.50 -9.42
C ASN A 60 -26.78 5.70 -10.72
N ARG A 61 -26.01 4.61 -10.88
CA ARG A 61 -26.21 3.66 -12.01
C ARG A 61 -27.61 3.07 -12.01
N ASN A 62 -28.16 2.71 -10.85
CA ASN A 62 -29.54 2.23 -10.74
C ASN A 62 -30.55 3.32 -11.09
N ILE A 63 -30.34 4.57 -10.64
CA ILE A 63 -31.19 5.71 -11.02
C ILE A 63 -31.20 5.91 -12.54
N ILE A 64 -30.02 5.87 -13.17
CA ILE A 64 -29.87 5.99 -14.64
C ILE A 64 -30.58 4.84 -15.36
N LEU A 65 -30.43 3.62 -14.85
CA LEU A 65 -31.11 2.46 -15.41
C LEU A 65 -32.64 2.56 -15.28
N ASP A 66 -33.16 2.99 -14.13
CA ASP A 66 -34.59 3.13 -13.91
C ASP A 66 -35.18 4.25 -14.78
N ARG A 67 -34.45 5.37 -14.98
CA ARG A 67 -34.80 6.40 -15.97
C ARG A 67 -34.85 5.85 -17.39
N LEU A 68 -33.82 5.12 -17.80
CA LEU A 68 -33.78 4.47 -19.11
C LEU A 68 -34.98 3.52 -19.29
N TRP A 69 -35.25 2.70 -18.28
CA TRP A 69 -36.34 1.74 -18.30
C TRP A 69 -37.70 2.43 -18.42
N ASN A 70 -37.94 3.50 -17.66
CA ASN A 70 -39.16 4.30 -17.73
C ASN A 70 -39.35 4.96 -19.10
N ALA A 71 -38.27 5.46 -19.70
CA ALA A 71 -38.32 6.00 -21.06
C ALA A 71 -38.67 4.92 -22.09
N LEU A 72 -38.13 3.70 -21.95
CA LEU A 72 -38.47 2.57 -22.82
C LEU A 72 -39.94 2.14 -22.66
N GLU A 73 -40.48 2.15 -21.44
CA GLU A 73 -41.90 1.86 -21.22
C GLU A 73 -42.80 2.96 -21.78
N LYS A 74 -42.46 4.24 -21.57
CA LYS A 74 -43.23 5.40 -22.07
C LYS A 74 -43.45 5.38 -23.58
N TYR A 75 -42.46 4.95 -24.35
CA TYR A 75 -42.54 4.91 -25.83
C TYR A 75 -42.92 3.53 -26.40
N ASN A 76 -43.42 2.63 -25.54
CA ASN A 76 -43.93 1.29 -25.88
C ASN A 76 -42.92 0.42 -26.65
N PHE A 77 -41.67 0.37 -26.18
CA PHE A 77 -40.69 -0.57 -26.73
C PHE A 77 -41.06 -2.01 -26.37
N ASN A 78 -40.83 -2.95 -27.30
CA ASN A 78 -41.09 -4.37 -27.06
C ASN A 78 -39.99 -4.97 -26.17
N LEU A 79 -40.24 -5.00 -24.85
CA LEU A 79 -39.31 -5.52 -23.85
C LEU A 79 -39.50 -7.04 -23.71
N THR A 80 -38.48 -7.81 -24.10
CA THR A 80 -38.52 -9.27 -24.06
C THR A 80 -37.96 -9.83 -22.75
N ILE A 81 -38.05 -11.15 -22.56
CA ILE A 81 -37.35 -11.87 -21.47
C ILE A 81 -35.85 -11.58 -21.47
N LYS A 82 -35.24 -11.37 -22.65
CA LYS A 82 -33.82 -11.00 -22.79
C LYS A 82 -33.54 -9.64 -22.19
N SER A 83 -34.42 -8.65 -22.40
CA SER A 83 -34.30 -7.32 -21.78
C SER A 83 -34.42 -7.36 -20.27
N ILE A 84 -35.35 -8.16 -19.75
CA ILE A 84 -35.54 -8.34 -18.29
C ILE A 84 -34.32 -9.04 -17.67
N ASN A 85 -33.85 -10.13 -18.27
CA ASN A 85 -32.62 -10.81 -17.85
C ASN A 85 -31.39 -9.90 -17.90
N THR A 86 -31.36 -8.96 -18.85
CA THR A 86 -30.30 -7.97 -18.95
C THR A 86 -30.41 -6.94 -17.82
N ARG A 87 -31.62 -6.48 -17.49
CA ARG A 87 -31.87 -5.58 -16.35
C ARG A 87 -31.50 -6.24 -15.02
N LEU A 88 -31.94 -7.47 -14.77
CA LEU A 88 -31.61 -8.23 -13.56
C LEU A 88 -30.11 -8.44 -13.40
N LYS A 89 -29.40 -8.71 -14.51
CA LYS A 89 -27.94 -8.77 -14.51
C LYS A 89 -27.31 -7.45 -14.05
N VAL A 90 -27.81 -6.31 -14.55
CA VAL A 90 -27.31 -4.98 -14.18
C VAL A 90 -27.61 -4.66 -12.72
N TRP A 91 -28.81 -5.00 -12.23
CA TRP A 91 -29.14 -4.88 -10.80
C TRP A 91 -28.18 -5.69 -9.92
N LYS A 92 -27.90 -6.95 -10.29
CA LYS A 92 -26.90 -7.77 -9.60
C LYS A 92 -25.50 -7.15 -9.64
N GLU A 93 -25.10 -6.57 -10.77
CA GLU A 93 -23.83 -5.86 -10.92
C GLU A 93 -23.74 -4.60 -10.04
N ASN A 94 -24.86 -3.90 -9.85
CA ASN A 94 -24.99 -2.68 -9.04
C ASN A 94 -25.41 -2.96 -7.58
N GLY A 95 -25.53 -4.24 -7.17
CA GLY A 95 -25.91 -4.61 -5.81
C GLY A 95 -27.36 -4.27 -5.41
N LYS A 96 -28.27 -4.06 -6.38
CA LYS A 96 -29.69 -3.81 -6.12
C LYS A 96 -30.41 -5.13 -5.83
N SER A 97 -30.96 -5.27 -4.63
CA SER A 97 -31.86 -6.36 -4.25
C SER A 97 -33.27 -6.14 -4.82
N PHE A 98 -34.03 -7.22 -4.94
CA PHE A 98 -35.42 -7.19 -5.38
C PHE A 98 -36.18 -8.37 -4.76
N ASP A 99 -37.50 -8.20 -4.62
CA ASP A 99 -38.39 -9.28 -4.19
C ASP A 99 -38.64 -10.27 -5.33
N VAL A 100 -38.42 -11.55 -5.04
CA VAL A 100 -38.50 -12.62 -6.04
C VAL A 100 -39.94 -12.91 -6.46
N LYS A 101 -40.91 -12.82 -5.54
CA LYS A 101 -42.32 -13.08 -5.83
C LYS A 101 -42.91 -11.96 -6.67
N GLU A 102 -42.62 -10.71 -6.32
CA GLU A 102 -43.02 -9.53 -7.09
C GLU A 102 -42.43 -9.56 -8.50
N MET A 103 -41.14 -9.93 -8.63
CA MET A 103 -40.48 -10.00 -9.94
C MET A 103 -41.07 -11.10 -10.84
N LEU A 104 -41.40 -12.26 -10.27
CA LEU A 104 -42.07 -13.33 -11.01
C LEU A 104 -43.49 -12.90 -11.43
N SER A 105 -44.23 -12.22 -10.55
CA SER A 105 -45.56 -11.69 -10.85
C SER A 105 -45.53 -10.59 -11.92
N ASP A 106 -44.57 -9.65 -11.88
CA ASP A 106 -44.39 -8.63 -12.92
C ASP A 106 -44.12 -9.28 -14.28
N LEU A 107 -43.29 -10.32 -14.33
CA LEU A 107 -42.98 -11.04 -15.57
C LEU A 107 -44.21 -11.76 -16.14
N GLU A 108 -44.87 -12.60 -15.34
CA GLU A 108 -45.91 -13.51 -15.81
C GLU A 108 -47.28 -12.81 -15.95
N VAL A 109 -47.67 -11.98 -14.98
CA VAL A 109 -49.00 -11.37 -14.91
C VAL A 109 -49.05 -10.05 -15.69
N LYS A 110 -48.11 -9.15 -15.40
CA LYS A 110 -48.13 -7.80 -15.97
C LYS A 110 -47.57 -7.77 -17.40
N ARG A 111 -46.42 -8.41 -17.62
CA ARG A 111 -45.74 -8.43 -18.93
C ARG A 111 -46.11 -9.62 -19.80
N LYS A 112 -46.77 -10.65 -19.25
CA LYS A 112 -47.21 -11.85 -19.98
C LYS A 112 -46.07 -12.58 -20.70
N LEU A 113 -44.92 -12.66 -20.06
CA LEU A 113 -43.73 -13.34 -20.57
C LEU A 113 -43.50 -14.64 -19.79
N ALA A 114 -43.00 -15.67 -20.48
CA ALA A 114 -42.59 -16.92 -19.83
C ALA A 114 -41.17 -16.81 -19.24
N PRO A 115 -40.94 -17.25 -17.99
CA PRO A 115 -39.61 -17.30 -17.41
C PRO A 115 -38.72 -18.33 -18.13
N ASP A 116 -37.45 -17.98 -18.34
CA ASP A 116 -36.43 -18.89 -18.84
C ASP A 116 -35.50 -19.34 -17.70
N GLN A 117 -34.61 -20.31 -17.98
CA GLN A 117 -33.65 -20.81 -16.99
C GLN A 117 -32.81 -19.70 -16.37
N LYS A 118 -32.43 -18.70 -17.19
CA LYS A 118 -31.56 -17.60 -16.75
C LYS A 118 -32.28 -16.68 -15.76
N PHE A 119 -33.55 -16.39 -16.01
CA PHE A 119 -34.41 -15.63 -15.11
C PHE A 119 -34.55 -16.35 -13.77
N MET A 120 -34.89 -17.65 -13.80
CA MET A 120 -35.03 -18.44 -12.57
C MET A 120 -33.71 -18.55 -11.79
N ASN A 121 -32.57 -18.65 -12.47
CA ASN A 121 -31.27 -18.63 -11.83
C ASN A 121 -31.01 -17.28 -11.13
N PHE A 122 -31.46 -16.15 -11.67
CA PHE A 122 -31.39 -14.87 -10.95
C PHE A 122 -32.22 -14.89 -9.66
N MET A 123 -33.40 -15.50 -9.67
CA MET A 123 -34.28 -15.58 -8.51
C MET A 123 -33.64 -16.39 -7.37
N ILE A 124 -33.16 -17.61 -7.64
CA ILE A 124 -32.54 -18.45 -6.61
C ILE A 124 -31.26 -17.82 -6.04
N HIS A 125 -30.46 -17.16 -6.89
CA HIS A 125 -29.26 -16.49 -6.41
C HIS A 125 -29.58 -15.24 -5.59
N GLN A 126 -30.69 -14.55 -5.86
CA GLN A 126 -31.14 -13.42 -5.05
C GLN A 126 -31.53 -13.89 -3.64
N LEU A 127 -32.32 -14.96 -3.53
CA LEU A 127 -32.68 -15.56 -2.23
C LEU A 127 -31.43 -16.05 -1.47
N ALA A 128 -30.51 -16.71 -2.18
CA ALA A 128 -29.28 -17.21 -1.60
C ALA A 128 -28.33 -16.10 -1.13
N ASP A 129 -28.15 -15.04 -1.93
CA ASP A 129 -27.36 -13.85 -1.56
C ASP A 129 -27.97 -13.10 -0.36
N CYS A 130 -29.27 -13.27 -0.09
CA CYS A 130 -29.97 -12.72 1.08
C CYS A 130 -30.05 -13.70 2.28
N GLY A 131 -29.58 -14.95 2.15
CA GLY A 131 -29.67 -15.94 3.22
C GLY A 131 -31.10 -16.43 3.52
N MET A 132 -32.02 -16.30 2.55
CA MET A 132 -33.45 -16.66 2.70
C MET A 132 -33.68 -18.16 2.42
N GLU A 133 -33.23 -19.01 3.35
CA GLU A 133 -33.25 -20.48 3.21
C GLU A 133 -34.66 -21.05 3.01
N ASP A 134 -35.63 -20.65 3.85
CA ASP A 134 -36.99 -21.17 3.78
C ASP A 134 -37.68 -20.77 2.47
N GLU A 135 -37.45 -19.55 2.01
CA GLU A 135 -37.99 -19.06 0.73
C GLU A 135 -37.32 -19.76 -0.45
N LEU A 136 -36.01 -20.02 -0.37
CA LEU A 136 -35.30 -20.79 -1.39
C LEU A 136 -35.84 -22.23 -1.49
N ASN A 137 -36.10 -22.87 -0.34
CA ASN A 137 -36.73 -24.18 -0.27
C ASN A 137 -38.15 -24.16 -0.87
N ASN A 138 -38.97 -23.17 -0.51
CA ASN A 138 -40.31 -23.01 -1.06
C ASN A 138 -40.29 -22.70 -2.57
N PHE A 139 -39.28 -21.98 -3.05
CA PHE A 139 -39.14 -21.62 -4.47
C PHE A 139 -38.72 -22.80 -5.35
N LYS A 140 -38.25 -23.91 -4.74
CA LYS A 140 -37.94 -25.15 -5.46
C LYS A 140 -39.15 -25.69 -6.23
N ASP A 141 -40.34 -25.61 -5.64
CA ASP A 141 -41.57 -26.09 -6.28
C ASP A 141 -41.91 -25.26 -7.53
N GLU A 142 -41.62 -23.94 -7.51
CA GLU A 142 -41.85 -23.07 -8.66
C GLU A 142 -40.91 -23.38 -9.84
N LEU A 143 -39.68 -23.86 -9.55
CA LEU A 143 -38.76 -24.37 -10.57
C LEU A 143 -39.26 -25.68 -11.19
N ILE A 144 -39.74 -26.61 -10.35
CA ILE A 144 -40.21 -27.93 -10.77
C ILE A 144 -41.48 -27.79 -11.62
N LYS A 145 -42.46 -26.99 -11.17
CA LYS A 145 -43.71 -26.72 -11.91
C LYS A 145 -43.47 -26.25 -13.35
N ARG A 146 -42.36 -25.55 -13.60
CA ARG A 146 -42.00 -24.99 -14.90
C ARG A 146 -40.98 -25.83 -15.69
N ASN A 147 -40.58 -27.00 -15.18
CA ASN A 147 -39.52 -27.84 -15.76
C ASN A 147 -38.18 -27.10 -15.95
N LEU A 148 -37.84 -26.16 -15.06
CA LEU A 148 -36.60 -25.37 -15.07
C LEU A 148 -35.69 -25.70 -13.86
N TYR A 149 -35.94 -26.83 -13.19
CA TYR A 149 -35.16 -27.25 -12.04
C TYR A 149 -33.81 -27.85 -12.45
N SER A 150 -32.72 -27.20 -12.00
CA SER A 150 -31.35 -27.71 -12.08
C SER A 150 -30.89 -28.09 -10.68
N SER A 151 -30.74 -29.39 -10.41
CA SER A 151 -30.29 -29.88 -9.09
C SER A 151 -28.93 -29.30 -8.72
N LYS A 152 -28.04 -29.10 -9.70
CA LYS A 152 -26.70 -28.56 -9.46
C LYS A 152 -26.75 -27.08 -9.07
N ASP A 153 -27.49 -26.26 -9.82
CA ASP A 153 -27.59 -24.81 -9.55
C ASP A 153 -28.31 -24.53 -8.23
N TYR A 154 -29.34 -25.32 -7.91
CA TYR A 154 -30.05 -25.23 -6.65
C TYR A 154 -29.14 -25.55 -5.45
N GLU A 155 -28.38 -26.66 -5.51
CA GLU A 155 -27.46 -27.04 -4.44
C GLU A 155 -26.35 -26.00 -4.24
N LEU A 156 -25.81 -25.43 -5.32
CA LEU A 156 -24.84 -24.32 -5.25
C LEU A 156 -25.45 -23.07 -4.57
N ALA A 157 -26.69 -22.71 -4.92
CA ALA A 157 -27.42 -21.64 -4.26
C ALA A 157 -27.72 -21.94 -2.78
N MET A 158 -27.95 -23.20 -2.43
CA MET A 158 -28.13 -23.60 -1.02
C MET A 158 -26.81 -23.52 -0.23
N ILE A 159 -25.69 -23.98 -0.79
CA ILE A 159 -24.35 -23.83 -0.19
C ILE A 159 -24.08 -22.35 0.09
N ARG A 160 -24.37 -21.49 -0.90
CA ARG A 160 -24.32 -20.05 -0.77
C ARG A 160 -25.14 -19.56 0.42
N CYS A 161 -26.42 -19.91 0.47
CA CYS A 161 -27.36 -19.49 1.50
C CYS A 161 -26.92 -19.89 2.91
N LEU A 162 -26.53 -21.15 3.10
CA LEU A 162 -26.06 -21.67 4.40
C LEU A 162 -24.80 -20.95 4.88
N SER A 163 -23.87 -20.65 3.97
CA SER A 163 -22.66 -19.89 4.28
C SER A 163 -22.98 -18.46 4.72
N VAL A 164 -23.93 -17.79 4.06
CA VAL A 164 -24.39 -16.45 4.47
C VAL A 164 -25.02 -16.48 5.87
N LYS A 165 -25.77 -17.54 6.21
CA LYS A 165 -26.38 -17.74 7.54
C LYS A 165 -25.38 -18.19 8.63
N LYS A 166 -24.09 -18.34 8.31
CA LYS A 166 -23.05 -18.88 9.22
C LYS A 166 -23.33 -20.30 9.72
N MET A 167 -24.07 -21.10 8.96
CA MET A 167 -24.31 -22.51 9.25
C MET A 167 -23.16 -23.36 8.69
N ASP A 168 -21.94 -23.13 9.18
CA ASP A 168 -20.70 -23.65 8.58
C ASP A 168 -20.67 -25.18 8.50
N LEU A 169 -21.16 -25.88 9.53
CA LEU A 169 -21.21 -27.35 9.56
C LEU A 169 -22.14 -27.91 8.47
N ASN A 170 -23.36 -27.35 8.38
CA ASN A 170 -24.34 -27.77 7.36
C ASN A 170 -23.83 -27.45 5.96
N CYS A 171 -23.19 -26.29 5.79
CA CYS A 171 -22.54 -25.89 4.55
C CYS A 171 -21.43 -26.88 4.15
N ASP A 172 -20.55 -27.29 5.08
CA ASP A 172 -19.47 -28.25 4.79
C ASP A 172 -20.00 -29.66 4.46
N ASN A 173 -21.04 -30.12 5.17
CA ASN A 173 -21.72 -31.38 4.85
C ASN A 173 -22.32 -31.35 3.43
N LEU A 174 -22.95 -30.23 3.06
CA LEU A 174 -23.51 -30.06 1.72
C LEU A 174 -22.42 -29.98 0.64
N ILE A 175 -21.30 -29.31 0.91
CA ILE A 175 -20.13 -29.30 0.00
C ILE A 175 -19.60 -30.72 -0.22
N ALA A 176 -19.45 -31.51 0.85
CA ALA A 176 -18.99 -32.90 0.74
C ALA A 176 -19.96 -33.76 -0.08
N SER A 177 -21.27 -33.64 0.19
CA SER A 177 -22.31 -34.34 -0.58
C SER A 177 -22.31 -33.92 -2.06
N PHE A 178 -22.14 -32.64 -2.34
CA PHE A 178 -22.08 -32.09 -3.69
C PHE A 178 -20.88 -32.63 -4.49
N ILE A 179 -19.70 -32.70 -3.86
CA ILE A 179 -18.49 -33.26 -4.48
C ILE A 179 -18.70 -34.75 -4.80
N ASN A 180 -19.26 -35.51 -3.86
CA ASN A 180 -19.55 -36.92 -4.08
C ASN A 180 -20.52 -37.16 -5.25
N LYS A 181 -21.47 -36.23 -5.46
CA LYS A 181 -22.50 -36.33 -6.51
C LYS A 181 -22.01 -35.86 -7.88
N TYR A 182 -21.21 -34.79 -7.96
CA TYR A 182 -20.84 -34.12 -9.21
C TYR A 182 -19.33 -34.20 -9.55
N GLY A 183 -18.56 -34.92 -8.75
CA GLY A 183 -17.13 -35.16 -8.96
C GLY A 183 -16.22 -34.04 -8.45
N GLU A 184 -14.92 -34.35 -8.42
CA GLU A 184 -13.88 -33.48 -7.85
C GLU A 184 -13.69 -32.18 -8.65
N ASP A 185 -13.99 -32.18 -9.96
CA ASP A 185 -13.94 -30.95 -10.78
C ASP A 185 -14.97 -29.91 -10.33
N SER A 186 -16.11 -30.34 -9.79
CA SER A 186 -17.18 -29.47 -9.30
C SER A 186 -16.91 -28.93 -7.88
N LYS A 187 -15.88 -29.43 -7.18
CA LYS A 187 -15.47 -28.98 -5.84
C LYS A 187 -15.26 -27.48 -5.75
N TYR A 188 -14.59 -26.91 -6.76
CA TYR A 188 -14.23 -25.51 -6.74
C TYR A 188 -15.43 -24.58 -6.94
N GLU A 189 -16.51 -25.06 -7.58
CA GLU A 189 -17.77 -24.32 -7.68
C GLU A 189 -18.45 -24.23 -6.31
N ALA A 190 -18.54 -25.35 -5.59
CA ALA A 190 -19.07 -25.40 -4.24
C ALA A 190 -18.26 -24.55 -3.25
N LEU A 191 -16.93 -24.64 -3.30
CA LEU A 191 -16.04 -23.82 -2.48
C LEU A 191 -16.17 -22.33 -2.83
N SER A 192 -16.31 -21.97 -4.11
CA SER A 192 -16.51 -20.58 -4.54
C SER A 192 -17.76 -19.97 -3.92
N GLU A 193 -18.89 -20.67 -3.98
CA GLU A 193 -20.15 -20.19 -3.39
C GLU A 193 -20.06 -20.02 -1.86
N ALA A 194 -19.41 -20.97 -1.20
CA ALA A 194 -19.16 -20.91 0.24
C ALA A 194 -18.25 -19.72 0.62
N ILE A 195 -17.14 -19.50 -0.11
CA ILE A 195 -16.22 -18.37 0.11
C ILE A 195 -16.94 -17.05 -0.07
N LEU A 196 -17.66 -16.91 -1.18
CA LEU A 196 -18.38 -15.71 -1.48
C LEU A 196 -19.47 -15.45 -0.40
N GLY A 197 -20.06 -16.50 0.21
CA GLY A 197 -21.06 -16.37 1.28
C GLY A 197 -20.42 -15.90 2.59
N ALA A 198 -19.31 -16.52 2.97
CA ALA A 198 -18.51 -16.12 4.12
C ALA A 198 -17.96 -14.68 3.98
N SER A 199 -17.67 -14.24 2.74
CA SER A 199 -17.24 -12.87 2.46
C SER A 199 -18.33 -11.82 2.70
N GLN A 200 -19.61 -12.15 2.56
CA GLN A 200 -20.71 -11.23 2.89
C GLN A 200 -20.85 -11.01 4.41
N GLN A 201 -20.32 -11.94 5.20
CA GLN A 201 -20.28 -11.85 6.66
C GLN A 201 -18.92 -11.34 7.19
N ALA A 202 -17.98 -11.03 6.28
CA ALA A 202 -16.57 -10.73 6.60
C ALA A 202 -15.93 -11.75 7.58
N ASN A 203 -16.32 -13.04 7.49
CA ASN A 203 -15.81 -14.11 8.36
C ASN A 203 -14.41 -14.54 7.90
N LEU A 204 -13.39 -13.75 8.26
CA LEU A 204 -12.00 -13.95 7.80
C LEU A 204 -11.46 -15.37 8.09
N PRO A 205 -11.61 -15.95 9.30
CA PRO A 205 -11.14 -17.31 9.58
C PRO A 205 -11.72 -18.36 8.63
N ARG A 206 -13.04 -18.27 8.37
CA ARG A 206 -13.72 -19.19 7.45
C ARG A 206 -13.24 -19.01 6.02
N ILE A 207 -13.06 -17.77 5.57
CA ILE A 207 -12.54 -17.45 4.23
C ILE A 207 -11.13 -18.02 4.05
N TYR A 208 -10.23 -17.85 5.03
CA TYR A 208 -8.89 -18.45 4.98
C TYR A 208 -8.93 -19.97 4.86
N SER A 209 -9.76 -20.64 5.68
CA SER A 209 -9.92 -22.10 5.65
C SER A 209 -10.39 -22.60 4.27
N LEU A 210 -11.41 -21.94 3.71
CA LEU A 210 -11.94 -22.29 2.40
C LEU A 210 -10.95 -21.97 1.26
N LEU A 211 -10.28 -20.81 1.29
CA LEU A 211 -9.29 -20.44 0.28
C LEU A 211 -8.13 -21.44 0.24
N ARG A 212 -7.64 -21.92 1.38
CA ARG A 212 -6.58 -22.96 1.44
C ARG A 212 -6.98 -24.21 0.67
N ARG A 213 -8.26 -24.62 0.73
CA ARG A 213 -8.82 -25.77 -0.01
C ARG A 213 -8.92 -25.55 -1.52
N THR A 214 -8.74 -24.31 -2.00
CA THR A 214 -8.78 -23.95 -3.43
C THR A 214 -7.41 -23.73 -4.06
N ILE A 215 -6.33 -23.74 -3.26
CA ILE A 215 -4.97 -23.52 -3.77
C ILE A 215 -4.49 -24.78 -4.49
N PHE A 216 -3.93 -24.59 -5.67
CA PHE A 216 -3.18 -25.63 -6.39
C PHE A 216 -1.81 -25.12 -6.80
N SER A 217 -0.84 -26.04 -6.88
CA SER A 217 0.49 -25.77 -7.40
C SER A 217 0.53 -26.02 -8.90
N ARG A 218 1.12 -25.08 -9.64
CA ARG A 218 1.44 -25.22 -11.05
C ARG A 218 2.95 -25.13 -11.21
N GLU A 219 3.54 -26.13 -11.85
CA GLU A 219 4.94 -26.11 -12.25
C GLU A 219 5.08 -25.40 -13.61
N ASP A 220 6.04 -24.50 -13.71
CA ASP A 220 6.41 -23.82 -14.95
C ASP A 220 7.95 -23.67 -14.97
N GLY A 221 8.60 -24.68 -15.56
CA GLY A 221 10.04 -24.92 -15.46
C GLY A 221 10.45 -25.28 -14.03
N LEU A 222 11.53 -24.67 -13.53
CA LEU A 222 12.05 -24.85 -12.17
C LEU A 222 11.29 -24.05 -11.09
N LYS A 223 10.09 -23.54 -11.39
CA LYS A 223 9.33 -22.68 -10.46
C LYS A 223 7.93 -23.23 -10.23
N THR A 224 7.64 -23.51 -8.96
CA THR A 224 6.30 -23.83 -8.47
C THR A 224 5.54 -22.54 -8.18
N TYR A 225 4.37 -22.39 -8.78
CA TYR A 225 3.48 -21.26 -8.56
C TYR A 225 2.20 -21.73 -7.90
N TYR A 226 1.78 -21.06 -6.83
CA TYR A 226 0.49 -21.30 -6.20
C TYR A 226 -0.56 -20.35 -6.78
N SER A 227 -1.67 -20.91 -7.23
CA SER A 227 -2.84 -20.16 -7.71
C SER A 227 -4.12 -20.71 -7.10
N PHE A 228 -5.12 -19.84 -6.98
CA PHE A 228 -6.47 -20.27 -6.65
C PHE A 228 -7.13 -20.90 -7.87
N PHE A 229 -7.74 -22.06 -7.70
CA PHE A 229 -8.66 -22.61 -8.69
C PHE A 229 -10.04 -21.97 -8.50
N LEU A 230 -10.11 -20.66 -8.74
CA LEU A 230 -11.33 -19.86 -8.65
C LEU A 230 -11.47 -19.02 -9.91
N LYS A 231 -12.72 -18.76 -10.32
CA LYS A 231 -12.97 -17.82 -11.43
C LYS A 231 -12.55 -16.43 -10.96
N ASN A 232 -11.86 -15.67 -11.82
CA ASN A 232 -11.43 -14.31 -11.47
C ASN A 232 -12.63 -13.43 -11.05
N THR A 233 -13.81 -13.64 -11.62
CA THR A 233 -15.05 -12.92 -11.25
C THR A 233 -15.44 -13.14 -9.78
N ASP A 234 -15.21 -14.34 -9.27
CA ASP A 234 -15.58 -14.72 -7.91
C ASP A 234 -14.58 -14.13 -6.93
N VAL A 235 -13.28 -14.15 -7.27
CA VAL A 235 -12.26 -13.46 -6.48
C VAL A 235 -12.55 -11.95 -6.39
N MET A 236 -12.95 -11.32 -7.49
CA MET A 236 -13.32 -9.90 -7.47
C MET A 236 -14.58 -9.63 -6.63
N LYS A 237 -15.60 -10.52 -6.67
CA LYS A 237 -16.79 -10.40 -5.82
C LYS A 237 -16.43 -10.61 -4.33
N MET A 238 -15.50 -11.51 -4.02
CA MET A 238 -14.97 -11.67 -2.65
C MET A 238 -14.25 -10.42 -2.17
N ILE A 239 -13.33 -9.84 -2.96
CA ILE A 239 -12.61 -8.60 -2.61
C ILE A 239 -13.60 -7.46 -2.38
N TRP A 240 -14.60 -7.33 -3.25
CA TRP A 240 -15.67 -6.36 -3.10
C TRP A 240 -16.43 -6.53 -1.78
N ASN A 241 -16.88 -7.75 -1.48
CA ASN A 241 -17.61 -8.03 -0.23
C ASN A 241 -16.74 -7.77 1.01
N LEU A 242 -15.46 -8.15 0.98
CA LEU A 242 -14.54 -7.91 2.09
C LEU A 242 -14.39 -6.41 2.40
N GLU A 243 -14.26 -5.54 1.40
CA GLU A 243 -14.17 -4.10 1.65
C GLU A 243 -15.51 -3.51 2.11
N MET A 244 -16.63 -3.93 1.52
CA MET A 244 -17.95 -3.37 1.79
C MET A 244 -18.58 -3.85 3.11
N MET A 245 -18.30 -5.08 3.52
CA MET A 245 -18.95 -5.73 4.67
C MET A 245 -18.08 -5.72 5.93
N SER A 246 -16.81 -5.31 5.84
CA SER A 246 -15.94 -5.21 7.01
C SER A 246 -16.29 -3.99 7.85
N LEU A 247 -16.36 -4.22 9.16
CA LEU A 247 -16.49 -3.17 10.17
C LEU A 247 -15.15 -2.43 10.33
N PRO A 248 -15.15 -1.19 10.88
CA PRO A 248 -13.91 -0.46 11.12
C PRO A 248 -12.85 -1.24 11.92
N THR A 249 -13.28 -2.11 12.86
CA THR A 249 -12.39 -2.91 13.72
C THR A 249 -11.64 -4.03 12.98
N ASN A 250 -12.24 -4.63 11.94
CA ASN A 250 -11.63 -5.71 11.16
C ASN A 250 -11.19 -5.26 9.75
N LYS A 251 -11.43 -4.00 9.37
CA LYS A 251 -11.12 -3.45 8.05
C LYS A 251 -9.64 -3.61 7.66
N ASN A 252 -8.73 -3.39 8.60
CA ASN A 252 -7.29 -3.57 8.35
C ASN A 252 -6.93 -5.04 8.09
N ALA A 253 -7.50 -5.97 8.85
CA ALA A 253 -7.28 -7.40 8.63
C ALA A 253 -7.85 -7.87 7.28
N ALA A 254 -9.03 -7.38 6.89
CA ALA A 254 -9.61 -7.63 5.59
C ALA A 254 -8.74 -7.08 4.45
N ARG A 255 -8.21 -5.85 4.60
CA ARG A 255 -7.26 -5.23 3.65
C ARG A 255 -5.98 -6.04 3.51
N ILE A 256 -5.44 -6.58 4.60
CA ILE A 256 -4.26 -7.47 4.58
C ILE A 256 -4.58 -8.74 3.79
N LEU A 257 -5.72 -9.40 4.07
CA LEU A 257 -6.16 -10.57 3.32
C LEU A 257 -6.31 -10.27 1.82
N ILE A 258 -6.89 -9.12 1.45
CA ILE A 258 -7.01 -8.70 0.05
C ILE A 258 -5.63 -8.58 -0.60
N VAL A 259 -4.67 -7.92 0.06
CA VAL A 259 -3.29 -7.81 -0.43
C VAL A 259 -2.64 -9.19 -0.59
N ASP A 260 -2.88 -10.11 0.34
CA ASP A 260 -2.39 -11.49 0.25
C ASP A 260 -3.01 -12.25 -0.92
N ILE A 261 -4.32 -12.10 -1.18
CA ILE A 261 -4.98 -12.67 -2.35
C ILE A 261 -4.31 -12.21 -3.65
N PHE A 262 -3.93 -10.93 -3.74
CA PHE A 262 -3.20 -10.39 -4.90
C PHE A 262 -1.76 -10.93 -5.05
N LYS A 263 -1.15 -11.54 -4.02
CA LYS A 263 0.15 -12.20 -4.15
C LYS A 263 0.05 -13.49 -4.97
N HIS A 264 -1.11 -14.14 -4.98
CA HIS A 264 -1.35 -15.33 -5.80
C HIS A 264 -1.62 -14.94 -7.28
N LYS A 265 -1.12 -15.73 -8.24
CA LYS A 265 -1.19 -15.37 -9.67
C LYS A 265 -2.61 -15.59 -10.23
N PHE A 266 -3.19 -14.56 -10.85
CA PHE A 266 -4.37 -14.67 -11.72
C PHE A 266 -4.00 -15.08 -13.15
N SER A 267 -4.89 -15.79 -13.85
CA SER A 267 -4.69 -16.20 -15.26
C SER A 267 -4.50 -14.98 -16.18
N LYS A 268 -3.46 -14.99 -17.03
CA LYS A 268 -2.85 -13.80 -17.67
C LYS A 268 -3.61 -13.12 -18.83
N LYS A 269 -4.43 -13.82 -19.63
CA LYS A 269 -4.90 -13.26 -20.93
C LYS A 269 -6.28 -12.58 -20.92
N LYS A 270 -7.17 -12.89 -19.98
CA LYS A 270 -8.53 -12.30 -19.88
C LYS A 270 -8.75 -11.45 -18.62
N SER A 271 -7.71 -11.26 -17.79
CA SER A 271 -7.80 -10.64 -16.46
C SER A 271 -7.64 -9.12 -16.44
N PHE A 272 -6.91 -8.51 -17.37
CA PHE A 272 -6.62 -7.05 -17.31
C PHE A 272 -7.86 -6.18 -17.39
N LYS A 273 -8.77 -6.50 -18.31
CA LYS A 273 -10.02 -5.75 -18.43
C LYS A 273 -10.84 -5.79 -17.14
N LEU A 274 -10.94 -6.98 -16.54
CA LEU A 274 -11.66 -7.17 -15.29
C LEU A 274 -10.99 -6.40 -14.15
N ILE A 275 -9.66 -6.43 -14.06
CA ILE A 275 -8.87 -5.67 -13.07
C ILE A 275 -9.15 -4.17 -13.20
N ILE A 276 -9.15 -3.63 -14.42
CA ILE A 276 -9.43 -2.20 -14.66
C ILE A 276 -10.87 -1.85 -14.26
N GLN A 277 -11.83 -2.69 -14.65
CA GLN A 277 -13.24 -2.49 -14.32
C GLN A 277 -13.48 -2.48 -12.80
N GLU A 278 -12.88 -3.41 -12.06
CA GLU A 278 -13.01 -3.45 -10.61
C GLU A 278 -12.23 -2.32 -9.94
N CYS A 279 -11.06 -1.92 -10.47
CA CYS A 279 -10.34 -0.75 -10.00
C CYS A 279 -11.19 0.52 -10.10
N GLU A 280 -11.78 0.79 -11.28
CA GLU A 280 -12.66 1.94 -11.46
C GLU A 280 -13.93 1.85 -10.60
N ARG A 281 -14.47 0.65 -10.41
CA ARG A 281 -15.59 0.43 -9.50
C ARG A 281 -15.23 0.84 -8.08
N HIS A 282 -14.10 0.39 -7.54
CA HIS A 282 -13.66 0.76 -6.19
C HIS A 282 -13.43 2.27 -6.06
N ILE A 283 -12.83 2.92 -7.08
CA ILE A 283 -12.62 4.37 -7.09
C ILE A 283 -13.96 5.12 -7.06
N ASN A 284 -14.91 4.76 -7.94
CA ASN A 284 -16.21 5.44 -8.02
C ASN A 284 -17.08 5.26 -6.76
N GLU A 285 -16.78 4.27 -5.92
CA GLU A 285 -17.55 3.92 -4.71
C GLU A 285 -16.85 4.43 -3.44
N GLY A 286 -15.75 5.18 -3.57
CA GLY A 286 -15.01 5.74 -2.44
C GLY A 286 -14.04 4.77 -1.75
N ASN A 287 -13.85 3.56 -2.29
CA ASN A 287 -12.96 2.53 -1.75
C ASN A 287 -11.51 2.72 -2.25
N TYR A 288 -10.93 3.90 -2.00
CA TYR A 288 -9.68 4.33 -2.63
C TYR A 288 -8.47 3.49 -2.27
N TYR A 289 -8.35 3.00 -1.03
CA TYR A 289 -7.24 2.12 -0.64
C TYR A 289 -7.21 0.86 -1.50
N ILE A 290 -8.36 0.22 -1.72
CA ILE A 290 -8.44 -0.97 -2.57
C ILE A 290 -8.19 -0.61 -4.04
N GLY A 291 -8.69 0.54 -4.52
CA GLY A 291 -8.33 1.07 -5.83
C GLY A 291 -6.80 1.21 -6.01
N ALA A 292 -6.11 1.74 -5.00
CA ALA A 292 -4.65 1.83 -4.97
C ALA A 292 -3.95 0.46 -5.01
N VAL A 293 -4.48 -0.54 -4.29
CA VAL A 293 -3.98 -1.93 -4.35
C VAL A 293 -4.12 -2.50 -5.77
N PHE A 294 -5.25 -2.28 -6.44
CA PHE A 294 -5.46 -2.71 -7.82
C PHE A 294 -4.48 -2.04 -8.79
N ILE A 295 -4.25 -0.73 -8.67
CA ILE A 295 -3.26 0.00 -9.49
C ILE A 295 -1.86 -0.57 -9.26
N GLY A 296 -1.47 -0.80 -8.00
CA GLY A 296 -0.17 -1.38 -7.64
C GLY A 296 0.01 -2.79 -8.21
N TYR A 297 -1.04 -3.63 -8.16
CA TYR A 297 -1.03 -4.96 -8.76
C TYR A 297 -0.90 -4.89 -10.29
N PHE A 298 -1.69 -4.02 -10.93
CA PHE A 298 -1.69 -3.84 -12.38
C PHE A 298 -0.32 -3.34 -12.89
N LEU A 299 0.31 -2.38 -12.20
CA LEU A 299 1.65 -1.90 -12.52
C LEU A 299 2.70 -3.04 -12.48
N ASN A 300 2.62 -3.93 -11.49
CA ASN A 300 3.53 -5.08 -11.38
C ASN A 300 3.33 -6.09 -12.51
N LEU A 301 2.11 -6.25 -13.03
CA LEU A 301 1.84 -7.10 -14.19
C LEU A 301 2.38 -6.49 -15.47
N ILE A 302 2.21 -5.18 -15.68
CA ILE A 302 2.70 -4.46 -16.87
C ILE A 302 4.22 -4.48 -16.94
N LYS A 303 4.91 -4.18 -15.83
CA LYS A 303 6.38 -4.21 -15.75
C LYS A 303 6.95 -5.57 -16.18
N LYS A 304 6.23 -6.66 -15.93
CA LYS A 304 6.62 -8.02 -16.34
C LYS A 304 6.38 -8.33 -17.82
N MET A 305 5.62 -7.50 -18.53
CA MET A 305 5.26 -7.68 -19.93
C MET A 305 5.96 -6.68 -20.87
N GLU A 306 6.76 -5.76 -20.34
CA GLU A 306 7.55 -4.75 -21.10
C GLU A 306 6.74 -3.94 -22.14
N ASN A 307 5.44 -3.73 -21.88
CA ASN A 307 4.53 -3.13 -22.86
C ASN A 307 4.17 -1.67 -22.51
N LYS A 308 4.73 -0.73 -23.27
CA LYS A 308 4.58 0.73 -23.10
C LYS A 308 3.15 1.25 -23.24
N HIS A 309 2.24 0.55 -23.95
CA HIS A 309 0.86 1.01 -24.11
C HIS A 309 0.07 1.05 -22.80
N TYR A 310 0.46 0.24 -21.81
CA TYR A 310 -0.27 0.14 -20.55
C TYR A 310 0.20 1.15 -19.47
N ASP A 311 1.32 1.84 -19.69
CA ASP A 311 1.80 2.89 -18.77
C ASP A 311 0.83 4.08 -18.74
N ASN A 312 0.31 4.47 -19.91
CA ASN A 312 -0.73 5.52 -20.02
C ASN A 312 -2.00 5.15 -19.25
N LEU A 313 -2.35 3.86 -19.20
CA LEU A 313 -3.56 3.41 -18.51
C LEU A 313 -3.38 3.42 -16.99
N VAL A 314 -2.18 3.11 -16.50
CA VAL A 314 -1.83 3.27 -15.08
C VAL A 314 -1.89 4.75 -14.69
N ALA A 315 -1.34 5.64 -15.51
CA ALA A 315 -1.39 7.08 -15.28
C ALA A 315 -2.83 7.59 -15.23
N TYR A 316 -3.69 7.16 -16.17
CA TYR A 316 -5.12 7.49 -16.15
C TYR A 316 -5.82 7.03 -14.86
N LEU A 317 -5.62 5.79 -14.43
CA LEU A 317 -6.24 5.27 -13.20
C LEU A 317 -5.74 6.00 -11.95
N LEU A 318 -4.45 6.35 -11.91
CA LEU A 318 -3.87 7.14 -10.84
C LEU A 318 -4.48 8.53 -10.78
N GLN A 319 -4.51 9.27 -11.89
CA GLN A 319 -5.13 10.59 -11.96
C GLN A 319 -6.60 10.55 -11.56
N LYS A 320 -7.33 9.53 -12.01
CA LYS A 320 -8.73 9.33 -11.63
C LYS A 320 -8.88 9.10 -10.13
N LEU A 321 -8.07 8.23 -9.52
CA LEU A 321 -8.09 7.98 -8.08
C LEU A 321 -7.82 9.27 -7.29
N LEU A 322 -6.79 10.04 -7.66
CA LEU A 322 -6.43 11.30 -7.00
C LEU A 322 -7.56 12.33 -7.13
N LYS A 323 -8.08 12.51 -8.34
CA LYS A 323 -9.18 13.43 -8.62
C LYS A 323 -10.45 13.09 -7.83
N GLU A 324 -10.86 11.82 -7.83
CA GLU A 324 -12.09 11.38 -7.14
C GLU A 324 -11.95 11.50 -5.62
N MET A 325 -10.79 11.19 -5.04
CA MET A 325 -10.53 11.43 -3.61
C MET A 325 -10.75 12.89 -3.23
N VAL A 326 -10.24 13.81 -4.05
CA VAL A 326 -10.35 15.25 -3.81
C VAL A 326 -11.79 15.74 -4.02
N ILE A 327 -12.48 15.28 -5.08
CA ILE A 327 -13.87 15.69 -5.39
C ILE A 327 -14.85 15.22 -4.31
N ASN A 328 -14.64 14.02 -3.76
CA ASN A 328 -15.52 13.40 -2.78
C ASN A 328 -15.14 13.77 -1.33
N CYS A 329 -14.22 14.72 -1.13
CA CYS A 329 -13.81 15.21 0.18
C CYS A 329 -13.40 14.09 1.16
N THR A 330 -12.64 13.11 0.68
CA THR A 330 -12.19 11.96 1.47
C THR A 330 -11.40 12.40 2.71
N ASP A 331 -11.54 11.65 3.81
CA ASP A 331 -10.73 11.88 5.00
C ASP A 331 -9.21 11.80 4.73
N LYS A 332 -8.46 12.68 5.40
CA LYS A 332 -7.00 12.81 5.23
C LYS A 332 -6.23 11.54 5.54
N GLU A 333 -6.66 10.75 6.54
CA GLU A 333 -5.95 9.52 6.94
C GLU A 333 -6.17 8.41 5.91
N GLU A 334 -7.40 8.33 5.36
CA GLU A 334 -7.71 7.38 4.29
C GLU A 334 -6.97 7.74 2.99
N MET A 335 -6.89 9.04 2.65
CA MET A 335 -6.04 9.51 1.55
C MET A 335 -4.57 9.12 1.77
N LYS A 336 -4.00 9.40 2.95
CA LYS A 336 -2.62 9.03 3.31
C LYS A 336 -2.38 7.53 3.18
N SER A 337 -3.31 6.70 3.64
CA SER A 337 -3.22 5.24 3.54
C SER A 337 -3.13 4.77 2.08
N ALA A 338 -4.01 5.27 1.21
CA ALA A 338 -4.00 4.94 -0.22
C ALA A 338 -2.71 5.42 -0.92
N LEU A 339 -2.29 6.66 -0.65
CA LEU A 339 -1.09 7.27 -1.22
C LEU A 339 0.19 6.56 -0.78
N ASN A 340 0.29 6.15 0.50
CA ASN A 340 1.43 5.40 1.01
C ASN A 340 1.55 4.03 0.33
N HIS A 341 0.42 3.35 0.07
CA HIS A 341 0.43 2.11 -0.69
C HIS A 341 0.96 2.30 -2.12
N LEU A 342 0.53 3.37 -2.80
CA LEU A 342 1.02 3.72 -4.13
C LEU A 342 2.51 4.11 -4.09
N GLY A 343 2.92 4.93 -3.12
CA GLY A 343 4.31 5.36 -2.94
C GLY A 343 5.30 4.20 -2.85
N TYR A 344 4.92 3.08 -2.23
CA TYR A 344 5.75 1.86 -2.20
C TYR A 344 5.92 1.18 -3.58
N LYS A 345 4.97 1.35 -4.49
CA LYS A 345 4.94 0.66 -5.80
C LYS A 345 5.53 1.50 -6.94
N PHE A 346 5.48 2.82 -6.82
CA PHE A 346 6.00 3.77 -7.80
C PHE A 346 7.40 4.24 -7.42
N LYS A 347 8.32 4.29 -8.40
CA LYS A 347 9.71 4.75 -8.17
C LYS A 347 9.80 6.25 -7.87
N ASN A 348 8.81 7.04 -8.27
CA ASN A 348 8.80 8.49 -8.12
C ASN A 348 7.60 8.93 -7.25
N ARG A 349 7.75 8.80 -5.93
CA ARG A 349 6.73 9.19 -4.95
C ARG A 349 6.33 10.65 -5.11
N ALA A 350 7.29 11.55 -5.36
CA ALA A 350 7.07 12.99 -5.49
C ALA A 350 6.06 13.34 -6.60
N SER A 351 6.07 12.62 -7.73
CA SER A 351 5.13 12.87 -8.83
C SER A 351 3.65 12.69 -8.43
N ILE A 352 3.35 11.72 -7.56
CA ILE A 352 1.99 11.44 -7.08
C ILE A 352 1.48 12.61 -6.22
N PHE A 353 2.35 13.15 -5.36
CA PHE A 353 2.00 14.28 -4.49
C PHE A 353 1.86 15.59 -5.28
N CYS A 354 2.62 15.77 -6.37
CA CYS A 354 2.43 16.90 -7.30
C CYS A 354 1.07 16.82 -8.02
N ASP A 355 0.64 15.63 -8.45
CA ASP A 355 -0.69 15.46 -9.05
C ASP A 355 -1.80 15.73 -8.01
N LEU A 356 -1.62 15.24 -6.77
CA LEU A 356 -2.55 15.50 -5.67
C LEU A 356 -2.65 17.00 -5.36
N GLU A 357 -1.51 17.69 -5.27
CA GLU A 357 -1.41 19.15 -5.11
C GLU A 357 -2.26 19.85 -6.17
N PHE A 358 -2.07 19.50 -7.44
CA PHE A 358 -2.84 20.08 -8.53
C PHE A 358 -4.35 19.89 -8.34
N PHE A 359 -4.81 18.68 -8.00
CA PHE A 359 -6.24 18.42 -7.81
C PHE A 359 -6.81 19.17 -6.60
N ILE A 360 -6.09 19.22 -5.46
CA ILE A 360 -6.53 19.96 -4.27
C ILE A 360 -6.72 21.46 -4.61
N LEU A 361 -5.70 22.07 -5.21
CA LEU A 361 -5.69 23.50 -5.49
C LEU A 361 -6.74 23.90 -6.55
N THR A 362 -6.98 23.05 -7.54
CA THR A 362 -7.93 23.31 -8.64
C THR A 362 -9.38 22.88 -8.35
N SER A 363 -9.62 22.13 -7.28
CA SER A 363 -10.97 21.66 -6.91
C SER A 363 -11.96 22.81 -6.75
N LYS A 364 -13.19 22.67 -7.26
CA LYS A 364 -14.28 23.64 -7.04
C LYS A 364 -15.16 23.29 -5.83
N LYS A 365 -14.91 22.14 -5.19
CA LYS A 365 -15.74 21.63 -4.09
C LYS A 365 -15.34 22.17 -2.73
N TYR A 366 -14.05 22.43 -2.53
CA TYR A 366 -13.53 22.99 -1.29
C TYR A 366 -13.65 24.51 -1.26
N SER A 367 -14.01 25.05 -0.10
CA SER A 367 -13.76 26.44 0.27
C SER A 367 -12.26 26.73 0.35
N CYS A 368 -11.89 28.01 0.33
CA CYS A 368 -10.48 28.43 0.38
C CYS A 368 -9.75 27.90 1.63
N PHE A 369 -10.39 27.92 2.79
CA PHE A 369 -9.82 27.38 4.03
C PHE A 369 -9.72 25.84 4.03
N GLU A 370 -10.71 25.13 3.48
CA GLU A 370 -10.63 23.67 3.35
C GLU A 370 -9.50 23.26 2.40
N LYS A 371 -9.31 23.97 1.28
CA LYS A 371 -8.16 23.76 0.38
C LYS A 371 -6.85 23.95 1.10
N LEU A 372 -6.72 25.05 1.84
CA LEU A 372 -5.51 25.36 2.58
C LEU A 372 -5.22 24.27 3.62
N ASN A 373 -6.21 23.89 4.42
CA ASN A 373 -6.06 22.84 5.43
C ASN A 373 -5.70 21.47 4.80
N MET A 374 -6.36 21.11 3.70
CA MET A 374 -6.07 19.85 3.00
C MET A 374 -4.66 19.88 2.40
N PHE A 375 -4.28 20.95 1.70
CA PHE A 375 -2.92 21.13 1.18
C PHE A 375 -1.88 21.05 2.30
N LEU A 376 -2.10 21.77 3.40
CA LEU A 376 -1.21 21.78 4.58
C LEU A 376 -1.10 20.41 5.26
N SER A 377 -2.11 19.54 5.13
CA SER A 377 -2.02 18.18 5.67
C SER A 377 -1.02 17.27 4.92
N PHE A 378 -0.64 17.67 3.70
CA PHE A 378 0.29 16.98 2.80
C PHE A 378 1.51 17.85 2.43
N VAL A 379 1.68 19.02 3.06
CA VAL A 379 2.72 19.99 2.65
C VAL A 379 4.12 19.45 2.87
N ASP A 380 4.32 18.52 3.81
CA ASP A 380 5.61 17.89 4.06
C ASP A 380 6.01 16.92 2.93
N GLU A 381 5.03 16.25 2.32
CA GLU A 381 5.26 15.41 1.13
C GLU A 381 5.29 16.23 -0.17
N ILE A 382 4.57 17.35 -0.22
CA ILE A 382 4.44 18.21 -1.39
C ILE A 382 5.62 19.20 -1.47
N ASP A 383 5.78 20.09 -0.50
CA ASP A 383 6.77 21.18 -0.49
C ASP A 383 7.55 21.25 0.86
N PRO A 384 8.40 20.25 1.15
CA PRO A 384 9.08 20.09 2.44
C PRO A 384 9.91 21.32 2.85
N TYR A 385 10.55 21.98 1.88
CA TYR A 385 11.40 23.15 2.12
C TYR A 385 10.65 24.49 2.13
N ARG A 386 9.34 24.50 1.86
CA ARG A 386 8.51 25.71 1.80
C ARG A 386 9.06 26.77 0.83
N GLU A 387 9.59 26.32 -0.30
CA GLU A 387 10.19 27.20 -1.31
C GLU A 387 9.19 27.61 -2.40
N ARG A 388 8.08 26.89 -2.55
CA ARG A 388 7.10 27.12 -3.61
C ARG A 388 6.00 28.07 -3.13
N TYR A 389 6.37 29.31 -2.81
CA TYR A 389 5.47 30.37 -2.35
C TYR A 389 4.27 30.62 -3.30
N HIS A 390 4.40 30.27 -4.58
CA HIS A 390 3.35 30.46 -5.57
C HIS A 390 2.12 29.54 -5.39
N LEU A 391 2.22 28.49 -4.56
CA LEU A 391 1.13 27.55 -4.32
C LEU A 391 -0.08 28.15 -3.58
N ILE A 392 0.09 29.32 -2.96
CA ILE A 392 -1.01 30.05 -2.32
C ILE A 392 -1.96 30.71 -3.33
N TYR A 393 -1.52 30.97 -4.57
CA TYR A 393 -2.29 31.77 -5.53
C TYR A 393 -3.65 31.18 -5.92
N PRO A 394 -3.78 29.89 -6.22
CA PRO A 394 -5.09 29.31 -6.54
C PRO A 394 -6.12 29.46 -5.43
N ILE A 395 -5.67 29.62 -4.18
CA ILE A 395 -6.52 29.80 -3.00
C ILE A 395 -6.93 31.27 -2.89
N ILE A 396 -5.97 32.21 -2.86
CA ILE A 396 -6.29 33.64 -2.70
C ILE A 396 -7.01 34.23 -3.92
N ALA A 397 -6.80 33.68 -5.12
CA ALA A 397 -7.47 34.15 -6.34
C ALA A 397 -8.97 33.81 -6.37
N GLN A 398 -9.41 32.83 -5.59
CA GLN A 398 -10.81 32.44 -5.48
C GLN A 398 -11.54 33.16 -4.34
N GLU A 399 -10.80 33.72 -3.38
CA GLU A 399 -11.36 34.43 -2.25
C GLU A 399 -11.67 35.88 -2.64
N THR A 400 -12.82 36.37 -2.16
CA THR A 400 -13.28 37.74 -2.44
C THR A 400 -13.26 38.63 -1.20
N ASP A 401 -13.31 38.05 0.00
CA ASP A 401 -13.18 38.80 1.24
C ASP A 401 -11.70 38.97 1.62
N ILE A 402 -11.26 40.23 1.69
CA ILE A 402 -9.90 40.57 2.09
C ILE A 402 -9.54 40.05 3.49
N LYS A 403 -10.50 39.97 4.42
CA LYS A 403 -10.23 39.43 5.76
C LYS A 403 -9.84 37.97 5.69
N ASN A 404 -10.54 37.20 4.86
CA ASN A 404 -10.21 35.78 4.62
C ASN A 404 -8.87 35.64 3.92
N ILE A 405 -8.56 36.49 2.92
CA ILE A 405 -7.25 36.50 2.24
C ILE A 405 -6.11 36.74 3.24
N LEU A 406 -6.27 37.71 4.15
CA LEU A 406 -5.28 38.00 5.18
C LEU A 406 -5.15 36.86 6.20
N SER A 407 -6.25 36.24 6.61
CA SER A 407 -6.22 35.02 7.44
C SER A 407 -5.50 33.85 6.74
N ILE A 408 -5.71 33.67 5.44
CA ILE A 408 -5.02 32.65 4.64
C ILE A 408 -3.51 32.93 4.58
N LEU A 409 -3.11 34.18 4.35
CA LEU A 409 -1.70 34.60 4.37
C LEU A 409 -1.05 34.38 5.74
N PHE A 410 -1.78 34.66 6.82
CA PHE A 410 -1.32 34.40 8.19
C PHE A 410 -1.06 32.91 8.43
N ILE A 411 -2.03 32.04 8.08
CA ILE A 411 -1.87 30.58 8.20
C ILE A 411 -0.70 30.10 7.31
N TRP A 412 -0.58 30.61 6.09
CA TRP A 412 0.49 30.27 5.15
C TRP A 412 1.87 30.59 5.73
N LYS A 413 2.05 31.81 6.25
CA LYS A 413 3.28 32.23 6.93
C LYS A 413 3.61 31.30 8.10
N ASN A 414 2.64 31.04 8.97
CA ASN A 414 2.83 30.18 10.14
C ASN A 414 3.08 28.70 9.81
N SER A 415 2.81 28.30 8.57
CA SER A 415 3.10 26.96 8.06
C SER A 415 4.53 26.79 7.54
N GLY A 416 5.36 27.84 7.63
CA GLY A 416 6.79 27.83 7.30
C GLY A 416 7.17 28.71 6.10
N TYR A 417 6.21 29.34 5.42
CA TYR A 417 6.46 30.28 4.32
C TYR A 417 6.74 31.69 4.83
N ASN A 418 7.86 31.85 5.53
CA ASN A 418 8.15 33.02 6.36
C ASN A 418 8.40 34.31 5.56
N ASP A 419 8.91 34.22 4.32
CA ASP A 419 9.25 35.38 3.49
C ASP A 419 8.20 35.67 2.40
N LEU A 420 7.19 36.45 2.77
CA LEU A 420 6.13 36.88 1.85
C LEU A 420 6.61 37.82 0.72
N MET A 421 7.85 38.33 0.75
CA MET A 421 8.41 39.12 -0.37
C MET A 421 8.71 38.27 -1.60
N LYS A 422 8.84 36.94 -1.43
CA LYS A 422 9.00 35.97 -2.54
C LYS A 422 7.72 35.81 -3.36
N LEU A 423 6.58 36.33 -2.89
CA LEU A 423 5.36 36.36 -3.66
C LEU A 423 5.47 37.34 -4.84
N ASN A 424 4.91 36.96 -5.98
CA ASN A 424 4.80 37.77 -7.17
C ASN A 424 3.97 39.01 -6.84
N PHE A 425 4.65 40.15 -6.87
CA PHE A 425 4.07 41.43 -6.52
C PHE A 425 2.82 41.77 -7.35
N HIS A 426 2.75 41.38 -8.63
CA HIS A 426 1.58 41.67 -9.45
C HIS A 426 0.31 41.01 -8.89
N LEU A 427 0.42 39.76 -8.42
CA LEU A 427 -0.70 39.02 -7.83
C LEU A 427 -1.04 39.55 -6.42
N ILE A 428 -0.04 39.93 -5.63
CA ILE A 428 -0.25 40.63 -4.35
C ILE A 428 -0.99 41.96 -4.56
N TYR A 429 -0.59 42.73 -5.56
CA TYR A 429 -1.30 43.96 -5.91
C TYR A 429 -2.76 43.68 -6.28
N LEU A 430 -3.01 42.71 -7.16
CA LEU A 430 -4.35 42.41 -7.64
C LEU A 430 -5.29 41.89 -6.55
N TYR A 431 -4.85 40.91 -5.75
CA TYR A 431 -5.70 40.21 -4.80
C TYR A 431 -5.70 40.81 -3.39
N VAL A 432 -4.62 41.50 -2.99
CA VAL A 432 -4.50 42.07 -1.64
C VAL A 432 -4.60 43.60 -1.68
N LEU A 433 -3.60 44.28 -2.24
CA LEU A 433 -3.46 45.73 -2.09
C LEU A 433 -4.59 46.50 -2.80
N LYS A 434 -4.95 46.11 -4.02
CA LYS A 434 -6.03 46.74 -4.79
C LYS A 434 -7.37 46.62 -4.05
N GLN A 435 -7.67 45.45 -3.50
CA GLN A 435 -8.90 45.23 -2.74
C GLN A 435 -8.93 46.05 -1.45
N MET A 436 -7.83 46.06 -0.69
CA MET A 436 -7.70 46.89 0.52
C MET A 436 -7.87 48.37 0.22
N LEU A 437 -7.30 48.84 -0.89
CA LEU A 437 -7.52 50.20 -1.35
C LEU A 437 -9.01 50.40 -1.62
N LEU A 438 -9.64 49.68 -2.56
CA LEU A 438 -11.06 49.88 -2.89
C LEU A 438 -12.00 49.85 -1.67
N MET A 439 -11.83 48.89 -0.75
CA MET A 439 -12.65 48.79 0.45
C MET A 439 -12.60 50.03 1.35
N LEU A 440 -11.45 50.69 1.40
CA LEU A 440 -11.24 51.89 2.21
C LEU A 440 -11.72 53.17 1.52
N ASP A 441 -11.99 53.15 0.21
CA ASP A 441 -12.67 54.25 -0.49
C ASP A 441 -14.17 54.28 -0.16
N ASP A 442 -14.81 53.12 -0.03
CA ASP A 442 -16.28 53.03 0.16
C ASP A 442 -16.75 53.18 1.61
N LYS A 443 -15.95 52.77 2.61
CA LYS A 443 -16.37 52.72 4.03
C LYS A 443 -15.84 53.85 4.91
N TYR A 444 -14.74 54.49 4.52
CA TYR A 444 -14.07 55.47 5.36
C TYR A 444 -13.75 56.71 4.54
N TYR A 445 -14.42 57.83 4.84
CA TYR A 445 -14.02 59.15 4.34
C TYR A 445 -12.69 59.56 4.98
N TYR A 446 -11.58 58.97 4.53
CA TYR A 446 -10.26 59.44 4.91
C TYR A 446 -9.99 60.74 4.16
N ASN A 447 -9.90 61.85 4.90
CA ASN A 447 -9.56 63.16 4.37
C ASN A 447 -8.12 63.26 3.83
N ASN A 448 -7.26 62.23 4.06
CA ASN A 448 -5.88 62.21 3.62
C ASN A 448 -5.43 60.78 3.23
N HIS A 449 -4.87 60.62 2.02
CA HIS A 449 -4.33 59.37 1.49
C HIS A 449 -3.19 58.78 2.35
N TYR A 450 -2.43 59.61 3.06
CA TYR A 450 -1.39 59.16 3.98
C TYR A 450 -1.98 58.37 5.16
N GLY A 451 -3.07 58.87 5.76
CA GLY A 451 -3.74 58.19 6.88
C GLY A 451 -4.33 56.83 6.48
N ARG A 452 -4.79 56.72 5.22
CA ARG A 452 -5.26 55.45 4.65
C ARG A 452 -4.13 54.43 4.49
N LEU A 453 -2.95 54.84 4.03
CA LEU A 453 -1.77 53.96 3.95
C LEU A 453 -1.34 53.48 5.35
N GLU A 454 -1.39 54.33 6.36
CA GLU A 454 -1.12 53.90 7.74
C GLU A 454 -2.19 52.94 8.27
N HIS A 455 -3.47 53.16 7.96
CA HIS A 455 -4.52 52.21 8.35
C HIS A 455 -4.34 50.84 7.68
N ILE A 456 -3.98 50.80 6.39
CA ILE A 456 -3.62 49.56 5.69
C ILE A 456 -2.46 48.85 6.39
N LYS A 457 -1.41 49.59 6.77
CA LYS A 457 -0.28 49.04 7.53
C LYS A 457 -0.75 48.46 8.87
N GLN A 458 -1.58 49.16 9.63
CA GLN A 458 -2.11 48.64 10.90
C GLN A 458 -2.90 47.34 10.72
N ILE A 459 -3.74 47.26 9.67
CA ILE A 459 -4.44 46.02 9.33
C ILE A 459 -3.44 44.90 9.02
N LEU A 460 -2.47 45.13 8.13
CA LEU A 460 -1.48 44.10 7.77
C LEU A 460 -0.67 43.62 8.99
N ILE A 461 -0.28 44.54 9.89
CA ILE A 461 0.40 44.20 11.16
C ILE A 461 -0.50 43.33 12.05
N SER A 462 -1.81 43.61 12.12
CA SER A 462 -2.74 42.80 12.93
C SER A 462 -2.87 41.34 12.46
N TYR A 463 -2.50 41.06 11.21
CA TYR A 463 -2.41 39.70 10.63
C TYR A 463 -0.96 39.18 10.59
N ASP A 464 -0.08 39.74 11.43
CA ASP A 464 1.33 39.33 11.58
C ASP A 464 2.14 39.42 10.28
N ILE A 465 1.83 40.38 9.40
CA ILE A 465 2.68 40.67 8.24
C ILE A 465 3.80 41.61 8.69
N PRO A 466 5.09 41.21 8.58
CA PRO A 466 6.18 42.02 9.07
C PRO A 466 6.30 43.36 8.37
N GLU A 467 6.72 44.40 9.09
CA GLU A 467 6.77 45.76 8.56
C GLU A 467 7.72 45.92 7.36
N TYR A 468 8.79 45.12 7.28
CA TYR A 468 9.69 45.11 6.13
C TYR A 468 9.03 44.56 4.85
N VAL A 469 8.12 43.58 4.98
CA VAL A 469 7.32 43.06 3.87
C VAL A 469 6.34 44.13 3.40
N ILE A 470 5.66 44.80 4.34
CA ILE A 470 4.74 45.90 4.05
C ILE A 470 5.48 47.01 3.29
N TYR A 471 6.67 47.38 3.75
CA TYR A 471 7.51 48.38 3.08
C TYR A 471 7.88 47.94 1.65
N ASP A 472 8.35 46.70 1.44
CA ASP A 472 8.68 46.18 0.10
C ASP A 472 7.46 46.20 -0.82
N TRP A 473 6.30 45.75 -0.35
CA TRP A 473 5.05 45.79 -1.12
C TRP A 473 4.66 47.21 -1.53
N MET A 474 4.74 48.19 -0.61
CA MET A 474 4.45 49.60 -0.92
C MET A 474 5.50 50.23 -1.86
N PHE A 475 6.77 49.85 -1.73
CA PHE A 475 7.83 50.28 -2.63
C PHE A 475 7.63 49.75 -4.05
N ARG A 476 7.27 48.46 -4.18
CA ARG A 476 6.94 47.84 -5.47
C ARG A 476 5.66 48.43 -6.07
N LEU A 477 4.68 48.81 -5.25
CA LEU A 477 3.48 49.52 -5.69
C LEU A 477 3.81 50.87 -6.33
N LYS A 478 4.71 51.65 -5.71
CA LYS A 478 5.22 52.89 -6.30
C LYS A 478 5.88 52.66 -7.66
N ASN A 479 6.72 51.63 -7.77
CA ASN A 479 7.38 51.30 -9.04
C ASN A 479 6.37 50.83 -10.10
N TYR A 480 5.36 50.08 -9.69
CA TYR A 480 4.28 49.63 -10.56
C TYR A 480 3.47 50.81 -11.13
N TYR A 481 3.07 51.77 -10.29
CA TYR A 481 2.40 52.99 -10.73
C TYR A 481 3.27 53.86 -11.64
N LYS A 482 4.58 53.98 -11.36
CA LYS A 482 5.52 54.69 -12.24
C LYS A 482 5.58 54.09 -13.64
N ARG A 483 5.57 52.76 -13.75
CA ARG A 483 5.63 52.04 -15.05
C ARG A 483 4.31 52.05 -15.82
N LYS A 484 3.17 52.15 -15.13
CA LYS A 484 1.84 52.16 -15.76
C LYS A 484 1.30 53.54 -16.15
N LYS A 485 1.98 54.63 -15.78
CA LYS A 485 1.66 55.98 -16.28
C LYS A 485 1.75 56.10 -17.82
N ASP A 486 2.42 55.15 -18.48
CA ASP A 486 2.53 55.10 -19.95
C ASP A 486 1.44 54.27 -20.65
N ILE A 487 0.50 53.65 -19.92
CA ILE A 487 -0.58 52.82 -20.50
C ILE A 487 -1.94 53.33 -20.00
N SER A 488 -2.68 53.97 -20.90
CA SER A 488 -3.99 54.61 -20.71
C SER A 488 -5.10 53.63 -20.28
N GLY A 489 -5.14 53.26 -19.01
CA GLY A 489 -6.21 52.40 -18.47
C GLY A 489 -6.22 52.20 -16.95
N CYS A 490 -5.64 53.12 -16.17
CA CYS A 490 -5.50 52.99 -14.71
C CYS A 490 -6.27 54.07 -13.93
N ASP A 491 -7.45 54.46 -14.41
CA ASP A 491 -8.25 55.59 -13.87
C ASP A 491 -9.13 55.25 -12.65
N SER A 492 -8.95 54.11 -11.97
CA SER A 492 -9.89 53.66 -10.93
C SER A 492 -9.36 53.59 -9.50
N LEU A 493 -8.17 54.13 -9.19
CA LEU A 493 -7.62 54.10 -7.83
C LEU A 493 -6.98 55.47 -7.48
N ASN A 494 -7.67 56.25 -6.66
CA ASN A 494 -7.26 57.59 -6.20
C ASN A 494 -6.12 57.53 -5.16
N LEU A 495 -4.91 57.11 -5.55
CA LEU A 495 -3.72 57.18 -4.68
C LEU A 495 -2.62 58.04 -5.33
N PRO A 496 -2.40 59.28 -4.87
CA PRO A 496 -1.34 60.14 -5.40
C PRO A 496 0.05 59.54 -5.16
N LEU A 497 0.88 59.52 -6.21
CA LEU A 497 2.26 59.00 -6.13
C LEU A 497 3.15 59.78 -5.14
N LYS A 498 2.79 61.03 -4.85
CA LYS A 498 3.45 61.90 -3.87
C LYS A 498 3.25 61.36 -2.46
N ASP A 499 2.02 61.05 -2.07
CA ASP A 499 1.69 60.56 -0.73
C ASP A 499 2.31 59.19 -0.46
N LEU A 500 2.31 58.28 -1.44
CA LEU A 500 3.02 57.00 -1.34
C LEU A 500 4.54 57.19 -1.24
N THR A 501 5.09 58.21 -1.89
CA THR A 501 6.52 58.53 -1.79
C THR A 501 6.89 59.09 -0.42
N ASP A 502 6.05 59.96 0.14
CA ASP A 502 6.25 60.55 1.45
C ASP A 502 6.04 59.51 2.56
N TRP A 503 5.09 58.58 2.39
CA TRP A 503 4.91 57.42 3.26
C TRP A 503 6.16 56.52 3.31
N LEU A 504 6.75 56.21 2.15
CA LEU A 504 7.98 55.41 2.08
C LEU A 504 9.18 56.13 2.70
N LYS A 505 9.30 57.46 2.56
CA LYS A 505 10.35 58.23 3.24
C LYS A 505 10.23 58.15 4.76
N ASN A 506 9.01 58.30 5.28
CA ASN A 506 8.75 58.29 6.72
C ASN A 506 8.88 56.88 7.34
N ASN A 507 8.81 55.81 6.55
CA ASN A 507 8.96 54.43 7.02
C ASN A 507 10.30 53.79 6.55
N ASN A 508 11.28 54.59 6.12
CA ASN A 508 12.49 54.10 5.45
C ASN A 508 13.40 53.24 6.35
N GLU A 509 13.38 53.43 7.67
CA GLU A 509 14.09 52.59 8.64
C GLU A 509 13.59 51.13 8.63
N LYS A 510 12.38 50.89 8.14
CA LYS A 510 11.76 49.56 8.06
C LYS A 510 12.13 48.79 6.80
N LYS A 511 12.96 49.37 5.92
CA LYS A 511 13.49 48.73 4.69
C LYS A 511 14.43 47.57 4.99
N PHE A 512 15.12 47.64 6.13
CA PHE A 512 16.06 46.60 6.51
C PHE A 512 15.28 45.34 6.82
N ILE A 513 15.53 44.28 6.04
CA ILE A 513 15.32 42.93 6.53
C ILE A 513 16.21 42.88 7.77
N PRO A 514 15.66 42.85 9.00
CA PRO A 514 16.53 42.56 10.14
C PRO A 514 17.25 41.28 9.74
N ILE A 515 18.59 41.22 9.86
CA ILE A 515 19.32 39.95 9.68
C ILE A 515 18.47 38.94 10.40
N THR A 516 17.86 38.04 9.64
CA THR A 516 16.69 37.36 10.14
C THR A 516 17.13 36.74 11.45
N THR A 517 16.34 36.82 12.52
CA THR A 517 16.68 36.10 13.75
C THR A 517 17.07 34.66 13.43
N VAL A 518 16.54 34.10 12.33
CA VAL A 518 16.89 32.84 11.67
C VAL A 518 18.35 32.74 11.20
N ASP A 519 18.93 33.72 10.49
CA ASP A 519 20.30 33.62 9.95
C ASP A 519 21.37 33.87 11.02
N MET A 520 21.12 34.80 11.95
CA MET A 520 21.95 34.97 13.15
C MET A 520 21.84 33.76 14.08
N LYS A 521 20.63 33.21 14.27
CA LYS A 521 20.45 31.93 15.00
C LYS A 521 21.09 30.76 14.26
N LYS A 522 21.21 30.77 12.93
CA LYS A 522 21.84 29.68 12.20
C LYS A 522 23.31 29.53 12.57
N GLU A 523 24.09 30.59 12.41
CA GLU A 523 25.51 30.56 12.78
C GLU A 523 25.70 30.34 14.28
N GLU A 524 24.83 30.92 15.12
CA GLU A 524 24.90 30.74 16.57
C GLU A 524 24.60 29.28 16.98
N VAL A 525 23.54 28.69 16.44
CA VAL A 525 23.14 27.30 16.71
C VAL A 525 24.12 26.30 16.08
N ASP A 526 24.66 26.56 14.88
CA ASP A 526 25.71 25.72 14.27
C ASP A 526 26.97 25.69 15.14
N ASN A 527 27.40 26.86 15.65
CA ASN A 527 28.55 26.97 16.53
C ASN A 527 28.30 26.31 17.90
N GLN A 528 27.11 26.50 18.48
CA GLN A 528 26.71 25.84 19.73
C GLN A 528 26.66 24.31 19.56
N LEU A 529 25.99 23.81 18.52
CA LEU A 529 25.88 22.37 18.24
C LEU A 529 27.26 21.75 18.01
N THR A 530 28.13 22.40 17.24
CA THR A 530 29.50 21.95 17.00
C THR A 530 30.31 21.86 18.31
N ASN A 531 30.17 22.85 19.19
CA ASN A 531 30.87 22.88 20.48
C ASN A 531 30.30 21.85 21.47
N CYS A 532 28.97 21.68 21.50
CA CYS A 532 28.30 20.69 22.35
C CYS A 532 28.61 19.26 21.93
N ILE A 533 28.74 18.97 20.63
CA ILE A 533 29.18 17.66 20.13
C ILE A 533 30.64 17.40 20.51
N LYS A 534 31.54 18.39 20.35
CA LYS A 534 32.95 18.25 20.76
C LYS A 534 33.11 18.03 22.27
N THR A 535 32.28 18.67 23.07
CA THR A 535 32.29 18.56 24.54
C THR A 535 31.41 17.43 25.09
N LYS A 536 30.76 16.65 24.21
CA LYS A 536 29.81 15.57 24.54
C LYS A 536 28.71 15.98 25.54
N ASN A 537 28.25 17.24 25.49
CA ASN A 537 27.25 17.75 26.43
C ASN A 537 25.81 17.46 25.97
N LEU A 538 25.29 16.32 26.41
CA LEU A 538 23.95 15.82 26.06
C LEU A 538 22.79 16.76 26.38
N LYS A 539 22.79 17.42 27.55
CA LYS A 539 21.68 18.30 27.94
C LYS A 539 21.51 19.45 26.95
N ASN A 540 22.62 20.01 26.51
CA ASN A 540 22.61 21.11 25.55
C ASN A 540 22.26 20.62 24.13
N ILE A 541 22.80 19.47 23.72
CA ILE A 541 22.44 18.81 22.45
C ILE A 541 20.92 18.58 22.38
N ASN A 542 20.32 18.01 23.43
CA ASN A 542 18.88 17.76 23.51
C ASN A 542 18.05 19.05 23.53
N SER A 543 18.50 20.07 24.26
CA SER A 543 17.80 21.37 24.29
C SER A 543 17.73 22.02 22.91
N ILE A 544 18.81 21.91 22.13
CA ILE A 544 18.89 22.48 20.77
C ILE A 544 18.08 21.65 19.78
N LEU A 545 18.17 20.32 19.85
CA LEU A 545 17.55 19.41 18.87
C LEU A 545 16.05 19.14 19.13
N ASN A 546 15.54 19.41 20.33
CA ASN A 546 14.09 19.33 20.58
C ASN A 546 13.31 20.53 20.03
N GLU A 547 14.00 21.62 19.68
CA GLU A 547 13.37 22.75 18.99
C GLU A 547 13.15 22.44 17.52
N LYS A 548 11.87 22.35 17.10
CA LYS A 548 11.50 22.08 15.70
C LYS A 548 12.11 23.08 14.71
N SER A 549 12.34 24.32 15.14
CA SER A 549 13.00 25.36 14.36
C SER A 549 14.44 25.03 14.00
N THR A 550 15.16 24.25 14.82
CA THR A 550 16.58 23.93 14.59
C THR A 550 16.80 23.21 13.27
N TYR A 551 15.95 22.24 12.94
CA TYR A 551 16.04 21.47 11.69
C TYR A 551 15.68 22.29 10.43
N GLN A 552 15.05 23.45 10.59
CA GLN A 552 14.74 24.38 9.50
C GLN A 552 15.88 25.37 9.23
N ILE A 553 16.78 25.51 10.20
CA ILE A 553 17.81 26.54 10.23
C ILE A 553 19.19 25.92 9.93
N VAL A 554 19.48 24.76 10.50
CA VAL A 554 20.80 24.09 10.46
C VAL A 554 20.74 22.79 9.64
N ASP A 555 21.78 22.53 8.85
CA ASP A 555 21.96 21.24 8.14
C ASP A 555 22.49 20.17 9.11
N VAL A 556 21.60 19.60 9.92
CA VAL A 556 21.94 18.60 10.96
C VAL A 556 22.60 17.33 10.37
N ASN A 557 22.51 17.13 9.05
CA ASN A 557 23.06 15.97 8.35
C ASN A 557 24.58 15.83 8.55
N SER A 558 25.32 16.94 8.57
CA SER A 558 26.76 16.92 8.79
C SER A 558 27.18 16.49 10.21
N TYR A 559 26.22 16.44 11.13
CA TYR A 559 26.43 16.12 12.54
C TYR A 559 25.78 14.80 12.96
N THR A 560 24.95 14.20 12.11
CA THR A 560 24.03 13.12 12.48
C THR A 560 24.75 11.89 13.06
N ASP A 561 25.76 11.36 12.38
CA ASP A 561 26.53 10.20 12.89
C ASP A 561 27.22 10.52 14.23
N LYS A 562 27.79 11.72 14.39
CA LYS A 562 28.49 12.14 15.62
C LYS A 562 27.52 12.31 16.80
N ILE A 563 26.31 12.79 16.54
CA ILE A 563 25.28 12.95 17.56
C ILE A 563 24.78 11.56 18.00
N ILE A 564 24.58 10.64 17.04
CA ILE A 564 24.24 9.24 17.34
C ILE A 564 25.34 8.60 18.20
N ASP A 565 26.62 8.80 17.87
CA ASP A 565 27.74 8.31 18.68
C ASP A 565 27.68 8.84 20.12
N VAL A 566 27.41 10.15 20.30
CA VAL A 566 27.28 10.75 21.64
C VAL A 566 26.10 10.16 22.42
N TYR A 567 24.97 9.88 21.76
CA TYR A 567 23.84 9.21 22.42
C TYR A 567 24.14 7.76 22.81
N LEU A 568 24.83 7.02 21.92
CA LEU A 568 25.21 5.62 22.17
C LEU A 568 26.23 5.50 23.30
N GLU A 569 27.23 6.39 23.36
CA GLU A 569 28.25 6.42 24.42
C GLU A 569 27.68 6.72 25.82
N ASN A 570 26.55 7.42 25.89
CA ASN A 570 25.92 7.85 27.16
C ASN A 570 24.59 7.11 27.47
N ASP A 571 24.26 6.07 26.72
CA ASP A 571 23.04 5.26 26.87
C ASP A 571 21.71 6.05 26.84
N CYS A 572 21.65 7.18 26.13
CA CYS A 572 20.49 8.07 26.06
C CYS A 572 19.58 7.74 24.86
N ARG A 573 18.82 6.64 24.99
CA ARG A 573 18.11 5.99 23.87
C ARG A 573 16.81 6.67 23.46
N ASP A 574 16.02 7.17 24.41
CA ASP A 574 14.74 7.82 24.10
C ASP A 574 14.97 9.13 23.35
N GLU A 575 16.02 9.85 23.73
CA GLU A 575 16.47 11.07 23.06
C GLU A 575 17.06 10.76 21.69
N MET A 576 17.78 9.65 21.54
CA MET A 576 18.25 9.17 20.24
C MET A 576 17.09 8.80 19.29
N ILE A 577 16.06 8.08 19.77
CA ILE A 577 14.88 7.74 18.96
C ILE A 577 14.12 9.01 18.58
N THR A 578 13.98 9.94 19.53
CA THR A 578 13.36 11.25 19.29
C THR A 578 14.14 12.04 18.25
N PHE A 579 15.46 12.05 18.35
CA PHE A 579 16.37 12.68 17.39
C PHE A 579 16.26 12.06 15.99
N ILE A 580 16.37 10.74 15.87
CA ILE A 580 16.21 10.01 14.60
C ILE A 580 14.83 10.31 14.00
N THR A 581 13.78 10.27 14.83
CA THR A 581 12.41 10.60 14.40
C THR A 581 12.31 12.02 13.90
N ASN A 582 12.93 12.99 14.59
CA ASN A 582 12.94 14.38 14.20
C ASN A 582 13.69 14.58 12.89
N ILE A 583 14.96 14.15 12.76
CA ILE A 583 15.71 14.30 11.51
C ILE A 583 14.94 13.67 10.34
N SER A 584 14.36 12.49 10.57
CA SER A 584 13.59 11.78 9.54
C SER A 584 12.31 12.49 9.10
N ASN A 585 11.73 13.36 9.94
CA ASN A 585 10.57 14.19 9.57
C ASN A 585 10.99 15.42 8.76
N TYR A 586 12.26 15.84 8.85
CA TYR A 586 12.77 17.06 8.22
C TYR A 586 13.77 16.79 7.08
N TYR A 587 14.05 15.53 6.76
CA TYR A 587 14.96 15.13 5.67
C TYR A 587 14.21 14.87 4.35
N THR A 588 14.78 15.36 3.24
CA THR A 588 14.44 14.89 1.88
C THR A 588 15.69 14.58 1.05
N PRO A 589 15.76 13.39 0.43
CA PRO A 589 16.86 13.05 -0.47
C PRO A 589 16.73 13.85 -1.77
N LEU A 590 17.62 14.82 -1.98
CA LEU A 590 17.90 15.39 -3.29
C LEU A 590 18.72 14.37 -4.11
N PHE A 591 18.44 14.25 -5.41
CA PHE A 591 19.21 13.42 -6.33
C PHE A 591 20.72 13.66 -6.14
N GLY A 592 21.44 12.61 -5.70
CA GLY A 592 22.91 12.60 -5.66
C GLY A 592 23.57 12.98 -4.33
N LYS A 593 22.85 13.15 -3.20
CA LYS A 593 23.48 13.26 -1.87
C LYS A 593 23.60 11.90 -1.15
N SER A 594 24.66 11.76 -0.35
CA SER A 594 24.96 10.57 0.47
C SER A 594 23.86 10.25 1.48
N PRO A 595 23.71 8.97 1.90
CA PRO A 595 22.72 8.57 2.89
C PRO A 595 22.89 9.34 4.21
N LEU A 596 21.77 9.65 4.86
CA LEU A 596 21.73 10.51 6.05
C LEU A 596 22.35 9.90 7.30
N ILE A 597 22.15 8.60 7.45
CA ILE A 597 22.68 7.78 8.52
C ILE A 597 23.41 6.65 7.80
N SER A 598 24.67 6.43 8.14
CA SER A 598 25.41 5.31 7.58
C SER A 598 24.80 3.98 8.03
N MET A 599 24.86 2.96 7.17
CA MET A 599 24.39 1.61 7.55
C MET A 599 25.09 1.13 8.82
N GLU A 600 26.38 1.43 8.98
CA GLU A 600 27.15 1.13 10.19
C GLU A 600 26.49 1.72 11.45
N GLN A 601 26.00 2.96 11.39
CA GLN A 601 25.30 3.60 12.50
C GLN A 601 23.92 3.00 12.75
N VAL A 602 23.16 2.66 11.70
CA VAL A 602 21.89 1.91 11.87
C VAL A 602 22.15 0.58 12.60
N LEU A 603 23.22 -0.11 12.23
CA LEU A 603 23.61 -1.37 12.86
C LEU A 603 24.05 -1.19 14.31
N LYS A 604 24.86 -0.17 14.64
CA LYS A 604 25.24 0.17 16.02
C LYS A 604 24.03 0.50 16.89
N VAL A 605 23.08 1.28 16.35
CA VAL A 605 21.81 1.57 17.02
C VAL A 605 21.05 0.28 17.31
N LEU A 606 20.91 -0.61 16.32
CA LEU A 606 20.26 -1.91 16.51
C LEU A 606 21.01 -2.83 17.49
N GLN A 607 22.33 -2.74 17.65
CA GLN A 607 23.11 -3.54 18.61
C GLN A 607 22.92 -3.11 20.07
N VAL A 608 22.65 -1.82 20.33
CA VAL A 608 22.55 -1.29 21.71
C VAL A 608 21.12 -1.33 22.24
N ILE A 609 20.13 -1.14 21.36
CA ILE A 609 18.69 -1.13 21.69
C ILE A 609 18.24 -2.36 22.53
N PRO A 610 18.61 -3.60 22.20
CA PRO A 610 18.12 -4.82 22.87
C PRO A 610 18.49 -4.95 24.34
N LYS A 611 19.56 -4.27 24.82
CA LYS A 611 20.08 -4.47 26.18
C LYS A 611 19.10 -4.08 27.29
N ASN A 612 18.10 -3.23 27.00
CA ASN A 612 17.10 -2.74 27.98
C ASN A 612 15.65 -2.77 27.43
N ILE A 613 15.39 -3.31 26.23
CA ILE A 613 14.03 -3.41 25.67
C ILE A 613 13.54 -4.86 25.80
N GLN A 614 12.44 -5.04 26.54
CA GLN A 614 11.77 -6.34 26.68
C GLN A 614 10.93 -6.73 25.45
N ASN A 615 10.58 -5.78 24.57
CA ASN A 615 9.62 -5.99 23.49
C ASN A 615 10.21 -5.82 22.07
N VAL A 616 10.23 -6.92 21.32
CA VAL A 616 10.65 -6.98 19.91
C VAL A 616 9.88 -5.99 19.01
N ASN A 617 8.63 -5.66 19.36
CA ASN A 617 7.80 -4.72 18.59
C ASN A 617 8.37 -3.30 18.55
N ASP A 618 9.08 -2.86 19.59
CA ASP A 618 9.65 -1.52 19.60
C ASP A 618 10.88 -1.43 18.70
N ILE A 619 11.67 -2.51 18.62
CA ILE A 619 12.76 -2.66 17.67
C ILE A 619 12.22 -2.66 16.23
N LEU A 620 11.12 -3.38 15.98
CA LEU A 620 10.45 -3.40 14.69
C LEU A 620 9.94 -2.01 14.28
N LYS A 621 9.38 -1.23 15.20
CA LYS A 621 8.98 0.17 14.93
C LYS A 621 10.17 1.03 14.53
N ILE A 622 11.30 0.89 15.23
CA ILE A 622 12.54 1.63 14.93
C ILE A 622 13.07 1.23 13.55
N MET A 623 13.09 -0.06 13.23
CA MET A 623 13.47 -0.53 11.90
C MET A 623 12.54 -0.02 10.80
N ASP A 624 11.23 -0.01 11.04
CA ASP A 624 10.26 0.56 10.10
C ASP A 624 10.43 2.07 9.96
N LEU A 625 10.81 2.79 11.02
CA LEU A 625 11.16 4.21 10.95
C LEU A 625 12.36 4.43 10.04
N PHE A 626 13.44 3.65 10.23
CA PHE A 626 14.61 3.73 9.38
C PHE A 626 14.27 3.40 7.91
N ARG A 627 13.47 2.34 7.68
CA ARG A 627 13.10 1.89 6.32
C ARG A 627 12.16 2.85 5.60
N LYS A 628 11.25 3.52 6.32
CA LYS A 628 10.28 4.46 5.73
C LYS A 628 10.93 5.78 5.30
N LYS A 629 12.06 6.15 5.91
CA LYS A 629 12.53 7.54 5.90
C LYS A 629 13.97 7.75 5.42
N PHE A 630 14.78 6.69 5.26
CA PHE A 630 16.12 6.79 4.69
C PHE A 630 16.27 5.88 3.46
N ASP A 631 16.74 6.44 2.34
CA ASP A 631 17.18 5.66 1.17
C ASP A 631 18.50 4.97 1.56
N VAL A 632 18.40 3.73 2.05
CA VAL A 632 19.57 2.92 2.40
C VAL A 632 20.23 2.42 1.11
N THR A 633 21.12 3.23 0.55
CA THR A 633 21.96 2.83 -0.59
C THR A 633 23.39 2.53 -0.15
N ASP A 634 23.86 1.35 -0.55
CA ASP A 634 25.25 0.89 -0.59
C ASP A 634 26.02 0.91 0.74
N ALA A 635 25.80 -0.11 1.56
CA ALA A 635 26.85 -0.58 2.46
C ALA A 635 27.89 -1.36 1.63
N LYS A 636 29.18 -1.03 1.80
CA LYS A 636 30.27 -1.91 1.42
C LYS A 636 30.19 -3.15 2.31
N GLY A 637 29.54 -4.21 1.82
CA GLY A 637 29.91 -5.61 2.05
C GLY A 637 30.09 -6.17 3.46
N GLU A 638 29.71 -5.49 4.55
CA GLU A 638 29.79 -6.06 5.89
C GLU A 638 28.51 -6.79 6.27
N TYR A 639 28.64 -8.11 6.45
CA TYR A 639 27.55 -9.05 6.70
C TYR A 639 27.12 -9.02 8.18
N PHE A 640 26.28 -8.05 8.55
CA PHE A 640 25.87 -7.80 9.96
C PHE A 640 25.44 -9.04 10.76
N LEU A 641 24.62 -9.92 10.18
CA LEU A 641 24.16 -11.14 10.87
C LEU A 641 25.13 -12.34 10.70
N ALA A 642 26.07 -12.26 9.77
CA ALA A 642 27.12 -13.25 9.61
C ALA A 642 28.30 -12.99 10.56
N ASP A 643 28.55 -11.74 10.96
CA ASP A 643 29.52 -11.40 11.99
C ASP A 643 29.04 -11.83 13.39
N LYS A 644 30.00 -12.33 14.19
CA LYS A 644 29.77 -12.79 15.57
C LYS A 644 29.25 -11.64 16.44
N SER A 645 29.76 -10.42 16.24
CA SER A 645 29.38 -9.24 17.01
C SER A 645 27.90 -8.85 16.84
N GLY A 646 27.34 -8.97 15.63
CA GLY A 646 25.94 -8.64 15.36
C GLY A 646 24.96 -9.63 15.99
N ARG A 647 25.30 -10.93 15.96
CA ARG A 647 24.48 -11.98 16.60
C ARG A 647 24.48 -11.87 18.12
N GLU A 648 25.64 -11.65 18.73
CA GLU A 648 25.82 -11.57 20.17
C GLU A 648 25.20 -10.31 20.79
N ASN A 649 25.12 -9.22 20.04
CA ASN A 649 24.57 -7.96 20.55
C ASN A 649 23.08 -7.74 20.23
N LEU A 650 22.54 -8.36 19.16
CA LEU A 650 21.13 -8.20 18.79
C LEU A 650 20.26 -9.42 19.11
N ILE A 651 20.65 -10.60 18.61
CA ILE A 651 19.77 -11.77 18.61
C ILE A 651 19.85 -12.53 19.94
N PHE A 652 21.05 -12.77 20.47
CA PHE A 652 21.21 -13.47 21.75
C PHE A 652 20.52 -12.78 22.94
N PRO A 653 20.68 -11.46 23.16
CA PRO A 653 20.07 -10.81 24.32
C PRO A 653 18.53 -10.85 24.27
N LEU A 654 17.95 -10.74 23.06
CA LEU A 654 16.51 -10.87 22.88
C LEU A 654 16.03 -12.30 23.13
N LEU A 655 16.72 -13.29 22.59
CA LEU A 655 16.40 -14.70 22.86
C LEU A 655 16.48 -15.02 24.34
N ASP A 656 17.57 -14.63 25.02
CA ASP A 656 17.75 -14.84 26.46
C ASP A 656 16.66 -14.17 27.29
N SER A 657 16.25 -12.95 26.92
CA SER A 657 15.15 -12.24 27.58
C SER A 657 13.82 -12.97 27.39
N LEU A 658 13.50 -13.36 26.16
CA LEU A 658 12.25 -14.04 25.83
C LEU A 658 12.15 -15.44 26.45
N ILE A 659 13.27 -16.14 26.58
CA ILE A 659 13.35 -17.44 27.27
C ILE A 659 13.08 -17.25 28.77
N LYS A 660 13.66 -16.23 29.41
CA LYS A 660 13.42 -15.90 30.83
C LYS A 660 11.98 -15.50 31.12
N GLU A 661 11.29 -14.85 30.18
CA GLU A 661 9.91 -14.37 30.32
C GLU A 661 8.84 -15.44 30.02
N GLY A 662 9.23 -16.64 29.61
CA GLY A 662 8.31 -17.68 29.15
C GLY A 662 8.12 -17.57 27.63
N PHE A 663 8.85 -18.40 26.90
CA PHE A 663 8.94 -18.39 25.45
C PHE A 663 7.58 -18.73 24.79
N THR A 664 6.82 -17.71 24.35
CA THR A 664 5.47 -17.88 23.76
C THR A 664 5.48 -17.86 22.22
N ASP A 665 4.41 -18.36 21.60
CA ASP A 665 4.22 -18.30 20.14
C ASP A 665 4.29 -16.88 19.57
N LYS A 666 3.80 -15.88 20.32
CA LYS A 666 3.87 -14.48 19.93
C LYS A 666 5.32 -13.97 19.92
N HIS A 667 6.11 -14.35 20.92
CA HIS A 667 7.53 -14.02 20.98
C HIS A 667 8.30 -14.61 19.78
N ILE A 668 7.94 -15.84 19.40
CA ILE A 668 8.50 -16.53 18.23
C ILE A 668 8.15 -15.79 16.94
N ASP A 669 6.87 -15.43 16.74
CA ASP A 669 6.44 -14.74 15.53
C ASP A 669 7.02 -13.31 15.43
N ASP A 670 7.12 -12.57 16.55
CA ASP A 670 7.70 -11.23 16.60
C ASP A 670 9.21 -11.27 16.29
N LEU A 671 9.96 -12.20 16.89
CA LEU A 671 11.39 -12.35 16.64
C LEU A 671 11.68 -12.87 15.23
N GLN A 672 10.84 -13.76 14.71
CA GLN A 672 10.90 -14.18 13.31
C GLN A 672 10.72 -12.98 12.37
N LEU A 673 9.76 -12.10 12.65
CA LEU A 673 9.53 -10.89 11.86
C LEU A 673 10.72 -9.93 11.95
N LEU A 674 11.36 -9.82 13.12
CA LEU A 674 12.57 -9.02 13.29
C LEU A 674 13.73 -9.54 12.44
N ILE A 675 14.05 -10.84 12.53
CA ILE A 675 15.11 -11.49 11.74
C ILE A 675 14.86 -11.25 10.25
N ILE A 676 13.63 -11.47 9.80
CA ILE A 676 13.16 -11.20 8.43
C ILE A 676 13.42 -9.75 8.03
N ASN A 677 13.08 -8.80 8.89
CA ASN A 677 13.22 -7.38 8.59
C ASN A 677 14.68 -6.93 8.56
N VAL A 678 15.55 -7.51 9.39
CA VAL A 678 17.00 -7.22 9.36
C VAL A 678 17.60 -7.68 8.04
N PHE A 679 17.30 -8.91 7.60
CA PHE A 679 17.72 -9.41 6.28
C PHE A 679 17.16 -8.58 5.10
N ASN A 680 16.00 -7.93 5.27
CA ASN A 680 15.43 -7.02 4.27
C ASN A 680 16.15 -5.68 4.17
N PHE A 681 16.71 -5.21 5.28
CA PHE A 681 17.21 -3.84 5.41
C PHE A 681 18.48 -3.60 4.56
N GLN A 682 19.24 -4.65 4.23
CA GLN A 682 20.55 -4.57 3.57
C GLN A 682 20.56 -4.65 2.02
N GLY A 683 19.39 -4.66 1.38
CA GLY A 683 19.27 -4.36 -0.05
C GLY A 683 19.29 -5.55 -1.03
N SER A 684 18.53 -5.36 -2.11
CA SER A 684 18.07 -6.36 -3.10
C SER A 684 18.87 -6.41 -4.41
N LYS A 685 20.16 -6.06 -4.40
CA LYS A 685 21.06 -6.25 -5.57
C LYS A 685 22.05 -7.39 -5.32
N ARG A 686 22.72 -7.83 -6.40
CA ARG A 686 23.54 -9.05 -6.61
C ARG A 686 24.34 -9.62 -5.41
N ASN A 687 24.64 -8.84 -4.37
CA ASN A 687 25.35 -9.24 -3.15
C ASN A 687 24.47 -9.99 -2.12
N GLY A 688 23.13 -9.81 -2.13
CA GLY A 688 22.21 -10.48 -1.19
C GLY A 688 22.09 -12.00 -1.37
N LYS A 689 22.81 -12.60 -2.34
CA LYS A 689 22.93 -14.06 -2.47
C LYS A 689 24.04 -14.61 -1.56
N ALA A 690 25.11 -13.85 -1.32
CA ALA A 690 26.23 -14.28 -0.47
C ALA A 690 25.87 -14.27 1.03
N GLU A 691 25.11 -13.27 1.49
CA GLU A 691 24.70 -13.15 2.90
C GLU A 691 23.65 -14.21 3.31
N LYS A 692 22.74 -14.57 2.40
CA LYS A 692 21.78 -15.68 2.61
C LYS A 692 22.46 -17.03 2.72
N ASP A 693 23.55 -17.20 1.99
CA ASP A 693 24.33 -18.43 2.00
C ASP A 693 25.16 -18.55 3.31
N ASN A 694 25.40 -17.42 4.02
CA ASN A 694 26.15 -17.33 5.29
C ASN A 694 25.25 -17.10 6.53
N ASP A 695 23.95 -17.39 6.45
CA ASP A 695 23.01 -17.19 7.56
C ASP A 695 23.29 -18.15 8.73
N LEU A 696 23.64 -17.59 9.89
CA LEU A 696 23.90 -18.32 11.13
C LEU A 696 22.82 -18.07 12.20
N VAL A 697 21.83 -17.22 11.90
CA VAL A 697 20.79 -16.83 12.86
C VAL A 697 19.60 -17.79 12.81
N THR A 698 19.15 -18.18 11.62
CA THR A 698 18.01 -19.12 11.53
C THR A 698 18.27 -20.50 12.15
N PRO A 699 19.47 -21.12 12.03
CA PRO A 699 19.78 -22.37 12.72
C PRO A 699 19.65 -22.24 14.24
N LEU A 700 20.24 -21.19 14.80
CA LEU A 700 20.20 -20.92 16.23
C LEU A 700 18.77 -20.73 16.71
N PHE A 701 18.01 -19.88 16.02
CA PHE A 701 16.65 -19.58 16.44
C PHE A 701 15.75 -20.83 16.40
N ILE A 702 15.90 -21.67 15.37
CA ILE A 702 15.20 -22.96 15.29
C ILE A 702 15.64 -23.91 16.41
N HIS A 703 16.91 -23.91 16.78
CA HIS A 703 17.42 -24.70 17.90
C HIS A 703 16.76 -24.29 19.22
N GLU A 704 16.68 -22.98 19.51
CA GLU A 704 16.02 -22.47 20.71
C GLU A 704 14.51 -22.78 20.72
N ILE A 705 13.83 -22.69 19.57
CA ILE A 705 12.41 -23.10 19.47
C ILE A 705 12.25 -24.58 19.78
N LEU A 706 13.14 -25.44 19.31
CA LEU A 706 13.07 -26.88 19.61
C LEU A 706 13.32 -27.17 21.10
N ASN A 707 14.21 -26.40 21.76
CA ASN A 707 14.51 -26.57 23.18
C ASN A 707 13.39 -26.07 24.11
N HIS A 708 12.69 -25.00 23.70
CA HIS A 708 11.74 -24.28 24.56
C HIS A 708 10.27 -24.35 24.11
N SER A 709 9.98 -24.88 22.93
CA SER A 709 8.63 -25.04 22.38
C SER A 709 8.44 -26.46 21.80
N ASN A 710 7.83 -26.60 20.62
CA ASN A 710 7.56 -27.89 19.98
C ASN A 710 8.05 -27.97 18.53
N TRP A 711 8.12 -29.21 18.04
CA TRP A 711 8.55 -29.55 16.67
C TRP A 711 7.70 -28.84 15.61
N ASP A 712 6.38 -28.87 15.73
CA ASP A 712 5.46 -28.32 14.73
C ASP A 712 5.67 -26.81 14.56
N LYS A 713 5.90 -26.09 15.66
CA LYS A 713 6.20 -24.65 15.64
C LYS A 713 7.55 -24.37 14.99
N ALA A 714 8.58 -25.16 15.31
CA ALA A 714 9.89 -25.03 14.67
C ALA A 714 9.82 -25.25 13.15
N VAL A 715 9.04 -26.22 12.70
CA VAL A 715 8.78 -26.50 11.28
C VAL A 715 7.99 -25.37 10.62
N GLU A 716 6.94 -24.85 11.28
CA GLU A 716 6.16 -23.70 10.79
C GLU A 716 7.05 -22.46 10.59
N VAL A 717 7.88 -22.14 11.59
CA VAL A 717 8.83 -21.02 11.56
C VAL A 717 9.85 -21.21 10.45
N PHE A 718 10.43 -22.39 10.30
CA PHE A 718 11.36 -22.69 9.23
C PHE A 718 10.74 -22.45 7.84
N PHE A 719 9.51 -22.91 7.59
CA PHE A 719 8.86 -22.69 6.30
C PHE A 719 8.46 -21.23 6.08
N LYS A 720 8.13 -20.47 7.12
CA LYS A 720 7.97 -19.01 7.02
C LYS A 720 9.28 -18.32 6.59
N PHE A 721 10.45 -18.77 7.05
CA PHE A 721 11.74 -18.28 6.54
C PHE A 721 11.99 -18.67 5.07
N GLN A 722 11.60 -19.87 4.67
CA GLN A 722 11.70 -20.30 3.26
C GLN A 722 10.82 -19.47 2.32
N LEU A 723 9.54 -19.29 2.68
CA LEU A 723 8.55 -18.57 1.88
C LEU A 723 8.94 -17.12 1.63
N ASN A 724 9.56 -16.48 2.62
CA ASN A 724 9.86 -15.06 2.55
C ASN A 724 11.26 -14.77 1.95
N TYR A 725 12.32 -15.51 2.32
CA TYR A 725 13.70 -15.14 1.96
C TYR A 725 14.61 -16.26 1.46
N ARG A 726 14.17 -17.53 1.48
CA ARG A 726 15.00 -18.71 1.15
C ARG A 726 16.23 -18.85 2.06
N LEU A 727 16.03 -18.67 3.37
CA LEU A 727 17.09 -18.85 4.39
C LEU A 727 17.18 -20.34 4.78
N HIS A 728 18.01 -21.10 4.07
CA HIS A 728 17.95 -22.57 4.11
C HIS A 728 18.60 -23.19 5.36
N ASN A 729 19.57 -22.53 6.00
CA ASN A 729 20.48 -23.14 6.99
C ASN A 729 19.76 -23.74 8.20
N GLY A 730 18.61 -23.20 8.59
CA GLY A 730 17.73 -23.73 9.63
C GLY A 730 17.32 -25.21 9.48
N ILE A 731 17.30 -25.74 8.26
CA ILE A 731 16.93 -27.13 7.99
C ILE A 731 17.85 -28.12 8.67
N LEU A 732 19.14 -27.79 8.79
CA LEU A 732 20.15 -28.68 9.34
C LEU A 732 19.85 -29.01 10.82
N VAL A 733 19.29 -28.06 11.55
CA VAL A 733 18.89 -28.22 12.95
C VAL A 733 17.66 -29.11 13.07
N LEU A 734 16.64 -28.88 12.25
CA LEU A 734 15.44 -29.72 12.21
C LEU A 734 15.80 -31.17 11.83
N LEU A 735 16.65 -31.37 10.82
CA LEU A 735 17.09 -32.70 10.39
C LEU A 735 17.89 -33.41 11.49
N ASN A 736 18.86 -32.73 12.11
CA ASN A 736 19.62 -33.27 13.24
C ASN A 736 18.71 -33.65 14.41
N HIS A 737 17.75 -32.79 14.76
CA HIS A 737 16.80 -33.07 15.82
C HIS A 737 15.91 -34.28 15.47
N SER A 738 15.41 -34.36 14.24
CA SER A 738 14.59 -35.51 13.80
C SER A 738 15.38 -36.82 13.80
N LEU A 739 16.66 -36.82 13.40
CA LEU A 739 17.50 -38.01 13.38
C LEU A 739 17.91 -38.45 14.80
N LYS A 740 18.04 -37.51 15.74
CA LYS A 740 18.40 -37.80 17.15
C LYS A 740 17.21 -38.22 18.00
N ASN A 741 16.04 -37.61 17.80
CA ASN A 741 14.91 -37.69 18.73
C ASN A 741 13.65 -38.40 18.17
N SER A 742 13.51 -38.58 16.86
CA SER A 742 12.30 -39.17 16.26
C SER A 742 12.56 -40.53 15.63
N SER A 743 11.78 -41.55 16.02
CA SER A 743 11.66 -42.84 15.33
C SER A 743 10.72 -42.78 14.12
N ASN A 744 10.25 -41.58 13.74
CA ASN A 744 9.15 -41.41 12.80
C ASN A 744 9.67 -40.97 11.42
N LEU A 745 10.01 -41.96 10.57
CA LEU A 745 10.40 -41.78 9.17
C LEU A 745 9.45 -40.86 8.38
N LEU A 746 8.15 -40.85 8.71
CA LEU A 746 7.15 -40.00 8.05
C LEU A 746 7.40 -38.50 8.26
N GLN A 747 7.87 -38.08 9.44
CA GLN A 747 8.17 -36.67 9.71
C GLN A 747 9.38 -36.20 8.91
N GLN A 748 10.41 -37.05 8.80
CA GLN A 748 11.61 -36.77 8.00
C GLN A 748 11.28 -36.70 6.51
N VAL A 749 10.52 -37.67 5.99
CA VAL A 749 10.06 -37.70 4.60
C VAL A 749 9.19 -36.49 4.28
N SER A 750 8.28 -36.11 5.18
CA SER A 750 7.43 -34.93 5.02
C SER A 750 8.25 -33.64 5.01
N LEU A 751 9.21 -33.49 5.92
CA LEU A 751 10.07 -32.30 6.02
C LEU A 751 10.94 -32.15 4.75
N LEU A 752 11.58 -33.23 4.30
CA LEU A 752 12.41 -33.23 3.09
C LEU A 752 11.57 -33.01 1.82
N SER A 753 10.39 -33.65 1.71
CA SER A 753 9.46 -33.45 0.60
C SER A 753 9.02 -31.99 0.49
N GLU A 754 8.72 -31.36 1.62
CA GLU A 754 8.32 -29.96 1.65
C GLU A 754 9.52 -29.04 1.39
N PHE A 755 10.71 -29.34 1.91
CA PHE A 755 11.93 -28.55 1.67
C PHE A 755 12.38 -28.56 0.20
N ARG A 756 12.21 -29.69 -0.51
CA ARG A 756 12.46 -29.81 -1.96
C ARG A 756 11.64 -28.83 -2.80
N LYS A 757 10.55 -28.27 -2.28
CA LYS A 757 9.77 -27.23 -2.97
C LYS A 757 10.47 -25.86 -3.03
N TYR A 758 11.50 -25.66 -2.20
CA TYR A 758 12.15 -24.35 -2.01
C TYR A 758 13.61 -24.28 -2.49
N THR A 759 14.28 -25.41 -2.72
CA THR A 759 15.69 -25.48 -3.12
C THR A 759 15.97 -26.66 -4.05
N ASP A 760 17.11 -26.63 -4.74
CA ASP A 760 17.54 -27.67 -5.69
C ASP A 760 17.83 -28.99 -4.97
N GLU A 761 17.59 -30.13 -5.63
CA GLU A 761 17.75 -31.47 -5.05
C GLU A 761 19.17 -31.74 -4.52
N ASP A 762 20.20 -31.28 -5.24
CA ASP A 762 21.61 -31.35 -4.83
C ASP A 762 21.84 -30.71 -3.45
N LYS A 763 21.17 -29.58 -3.17
CA LYS A 763 21.30 -28.86 -1.89
C LYS A 763 20.55 -29.56 -0.78
N VAL A 764 19.34 -30.07 -1.06
CA VAL A 764 18.57 -30.87 -0.10
C VAL A 764 19.40 -32.08 0.35
N ASN A 765 20.00 -32.78 -0.62
CA ASN A 765 20.83 -33.94 -0.36
C ASN A 765 22.04 -33.58 0.50
N LEU A 766 22.72 -32.46 0.22
CA LEU A 766 23.84 -32.00 1.04
C LEU A 766 23.47 -31.69 2.50
N TYR A 767 22.35 -30.99 2.76
CA TYR A 767 21.88 -30.75 4.13
C TYR A 767 21.51 -32.06 4.84
N TYR A 768 20.93 -33.01 4.10
CA TYR A 768 20.60 -34.34 4.63
C TYR A 768 21.86 -35.15 4.95
N ILE A 769 22.86 -35.16 4.06
CA ILE A 769 24.17 -35.79 4.27
C ILE A 769 24.86 -35.18 5.49
N ALA A 770 24.84 -33.85 5.63
CA ALA A 770 25.40 -33.17 6.80
C ALA A 770 24.68 -33.59 8.09
N ALA A 771 23.36 -33.71 8.08
CA ALA A 771 22.61 -34.18 9.25
C ALA A 771 22.91 -35.64 9.60
N LEU A 772 23.00 -36.51 8.58
CA LEU A 772 23.38 -37.92 8.77
C LEU A 772 24.80 -38.07 9.32
N ALA A 773 25.75 -37.24 8.84
CA ALA A 773 27.13 -37.23 9.32
C ALA A 773 27.25 -36.85 10.81
N ASN A 774 26.23 -36.18 11.36
CA ASN A 774 26.10 -35.87 12.79
C ASN A 774 25.44 -36.99 13.61
N SER A 775 24.87 -38.00 12.96
CA SER A 775 24.18 -39.09 13.63
C SER A 775 25.19 -40.03 14.31
N LYS A 776 24.80 -40.69 15.40
CA LYS A 776 25.68 -41.52 16.24
C LYS A 776 26.23 -42.79 15.53
N SER A 777 25.89 -43.04 14.26
CA SER A 777 26.30 -44.24 13.50
C SER A 777 26.78 -43.91 12.09
N PHE A 778 28.06 -43.57 11.94
CA PHE A 778 28.67 -43.27 10.64
C PHE A 778 28.60 -44.45 9.64
N ASN A 779 28.72 -45.70 10.12
CA ASN A 779 28.64 -46.90 9.27
C ASN A 779 27.25 -47.15 8.65
N VAL A 780 26.16 -46.71 9.31
CA VAL A 780 24.79 -46.78 8.77
C VAL A 780 24.57 -45.63 7.79
N THR A 781 25.18 -44.48 8.08
CA THR A 781 25.17 -43.26 7.27
C THR A 781 25.83 -43.47 5.91
N GLU A 782 26.95 -44.19 5.84
CA GLU A 782 27.67 -44.50 4.59
C GLU A 782 26.79 -45.25 3.57
N ASN A 783 26.00 -46.23 4.01
CA ASN A 783 25.08 -47.00 3.16
C ASN A 783 23.90 -46.17 2.63
N GLU A 784 23.45 -45.14 3.37
CA GLU A 784 22.41 -44.23 2.90
C GLU A 784 22.96 -43.18 1.93
N ILE A 785 24.18 -42.68 2.19
CA ILE A 785 24.86 -41.72 1.32
C ILE A 785 25.16 -42.34 -0.05
N GLN A 786 25.60 -43.60 -0.09
CA GLN A 786 25.85 -44.31 -1.36
C GLN A 786 24.60 -44.47 -2.24
N LYS A 787 23.38 -44.40 -1.67
CA LYS A 787 22.11 -44.43 -2.42
C LYS A 787 21.79 -43.08 -3.09
N ILE A 788 22.38 -41.98 -2.63
CA ILE A 788 22.22 -40.65 -3.20
C ILE A 788 23.09 -40.57 -4.47
N THR A 789 22.45 -40.65 -5.63
CA THR A 789 23.10 -40.85 -6.93
C THR A 789 23.43 -39.57 -7.71
N GLN A 790 23.16 -38.39 -7.14
CA GLN A 790 23.28 -37.09 -7.82
C GLN A 790 24.63 -36.40 -7.57
N SER A 791 25.07 -35.59 -8.55
CA SER A 791 26.31 -34.82 -8.48
C SER A 791 26.20 -33.66 -7.48
N ILE A 792 27.13 -33.59 -6.53
CA ILE A 792 27.23 -32.48 -5.57
C ILE A 792 28.01 -31.31 -6.18
N LYS A 793 27.53 -30.08 -5.99
CA LYS A 793 28.29 -28.86 -6.33
C LYS A 793 29.25 -28.50 -5.20
N GLU A 794 30.54 -28.43 -5.52
CA GLU A 794 31.61 -28.19 -4.54
C GLU A 794 31.41 -26.91 -3.71
N LYS A 795 30.95 -25.82 -4.36
CA LYS A 795 30.66 -24.55 -3.68
C LYS A 795 29.62 -24.68 -2.57
N ASP A 796 28.63 -25.55 -2.73
CA ASP A 796 27.57 -25.74 -1.74
C ASP A 796 28.02 -26.67 -0.60
N ALA A 797 28.92 -27.63 -0.87
CA ALA A 797 29.56 -28.45 0.14
C ALA A 797 30.48 -27.63 1.06
N ALA A 798 31.31 -26.74 0.49
CA ALA A 798 32.19 -25.85 1.25
C ALA A 798 31.40 -24.92 2.20
N ARG A 799 30.24 -24.45 1.77
CA ARG A 799 29.34 -23.61 2.59
C ARG A 799 28.75 -24.38 3.77
N ILE A 800 28.32 -25.61 3.54
CA ILE A 800 27.76 -26.44 4.61
C ILE A 800 28.87 -26.85 5.59
N TYR A 801 30.09 -27.09 5.12
CA TYR A 801 31.25 -27.32 5.98
C TYR A 801 31.56 -26.12 6.89
N SER A 802 31.56 -24.89 6.34
CA SER A 802 31.74 -23.66 7.12
C SER A 802 30.55 -23.42 8.08
N LEU A 803 29.31 -23.69 7.64
CA LEU A 803 28.14 -23.66 8.51
C LEU A 803 28.28 -24.59 9.72
N ILE A 804 28.73 -25.84 9.53
CA ILE A 804 28.94 -26.80 10.63
C ILE A 804 29.91 -26.24 11.68
N LYS A 805 31.00 -25.58 11.25
CA LYS A 805 31.99 -24.92 12.13
C LYS A 805 31.34 -23.95 13.10
N HIS A 806 30.30 -23.27 12.65
CA HIS A 806 29.60 -22.22 13.39
C HIS A 806 28.38 -22.72 14.18
N LEU A 807 28.19 -24.04 14.31
CA LEU A 807 27.08 -24.66 15.05
C LEU A 807 27.56 -25.55 16.24
N PRO A 808 28.38 -25.02 17.17
CA PRO A 808 28.97 -25.83 18.27
C PRO A 808 27.96 -26.37 19.27
N TYR A 809 26.74 -25.82 19.32
CA TYR A 809 25.68 -26.28 20.21
C TYR A 809 24.98 -27.57 19.74
N LEU A 810 25.24 -28.05 18.53
CA LEU A 810 24.60 -29.27 18.00
C LEU A 810 25.41 -30.55 18.24
N SER A 811 26.75 -30.49 18.27
CA SER A 811 27.66 -31.62 18.48
C SER A 811 29.14 -31.19 18.51
N GLU A 812 30.06 -32.15 18.74
CA GLU A 812 31.51 -31.97 18.52
C GLU A 812 31.77 -31.61 17.05
N THR A 813 31.96 -30.32 16.78
CA THR A 813 32.06 -29.74 15.43
C THR A 813 33.16 -30.37 14.61
N ASP A 814 34.32 -30.65 15.23
CA ASP A 814 35.49 -31.17 14.52
C ASP A 814 35.24 -32.57 13.97
N LYS A 815 34.62 -33.44 14.79
CA LYS A 815 34.22 -34.79 14.40
C LYS A 815 33.08 -34.79 13.40
N TRP A 816 32.14 -33.86 13.54
CA TRP A 816 31.05 -33.70 12.59
C TRP A 816 31.55 -33.22 11.21
N GLN A 817 32.48 -32.27 11.20
CA GLN A 817 33.16 -31.79 9.99
C GLN A 817 33.94 -32.90 9.30
N GLU A 818 34.73 -33.68 10.05
CA GLU A 818 35.47 -34.83 9.53
C GLU A 818 34.53 -35.86 8.88
N ASN A 819 33.47 -36.25 9.59
CA ASN A 819 32.45 -37.16 9.07
C ASN A 819 31.76 -36.61 7.81
N PHE A 820 31.43 -35.31 7.79
CA PHE A 820 30.77 -34.69 6.64
C PHE A 820 31.66 -34.65 5.40
N LEU A 821 32.96 -34.37 5.56
CA LEU A 821 33.93 -34.44 4.46
C LEU A 821 34.09 -35.86 3.93
N ASN A 822 34.20 -36.85 4.82
CA ASN A 822 34.25 -38.26 4.46
C ASN A 822 32.98 -38.71 3.73
N ALA A 823 31.81 -38.22 4.16
CA ALA A 823 30.53 -38.45 3.49
C ALA A 823 30.45 -37.83 2.09
N CYS A 824 30.97 -36.61 1.91
CA CYS A 824 31.01 -35.96 0.59
C CYS A 824 31.89 -36.73 -0.41
N LEU A 825 33.01 -37.30 0.06
CA LEU A 825 33.92 -38.12 -0.76
C LEU A 825 33.28 -39.41 -1.31
N LEU A 826 32.19 -39.89 -0.69
CA LEU A 826 31.46 -41.08 -1.12
C LEU A 826 30.45 -40.81 -2.24
N CYS A 827 30.19 -39.54 -2.59
CA CYS A 827 29.24 -39.15 -3.64
C CYS A 827 29.90 -39.13 -5.04
N LYS A 828 29.15 -39.49 -6.10
CA LYS A 828 29.68 -39.54 -7.49
C LYS A 828 30.15 -38.15 -7.99
N ASN A 829 31.33 -38.11 -8.63
CA ASN A 829 32.03 -36.97 -9.26
C ASN A 829 32.93 -36.07 -8.41
N ILE A 830 33.18 -36.35 -7.11
CA ILE A 830 34.27 -35.67 -6.38
C ILE A 830 35.54 -36.53 -6.49
N THR A 831 36.16 -36.55 -7.67
CA THR A 831 37.30 -37.44 -7.97
C THR A 831 38.65 -36.95 -7.46
N ASP A 832 38.78 -35.70 -7.01
CA ASP A 832 40.06 -35.16 -6.56
C ASP A 832 40.03 -34.73 -5.09
N LYS A 833 40.75 -35.47 -4.24
CA LYS A 833 40.93 -35.14 -2.80
C LYS A 833 41.54 -33.75 -2.59
N LYS A 834 42.22 -33.20 -3.60
CA LYS A 834 42.86 -31.87 -3.58
C LYS A 834 41.87 -30.72 -3.49
N ASP A 835 40.70 -30.83 -4.12
CA ASP A 835 39.74 -29.72 -4.14
C ASP A 835 39.04 -29.57 -2.78
N ILE A 836 38.67 -30.68 -2.12
CA ILE A 836 38.15 -30.68 -0.74
C ILE A 836 39.15 -30.08 0.27
N LEU A 837 40.44 -30.42 0.16
CA LEU A 837 41.50 -29.89 1.03
C LEU A 837 41.79 -28.39 0.79
N ASN A 838 41.68 -27.92 -0.46
CA ASN A 838 41.78 -26.49 -0.77
C ASN A 838 40.63 -25.67 -0.14
N TYR A 839 39.47 -26.28 0.13
CA TYR A 839 38.33 -25.61 0.80
C TYR A 839 38.54 -25.41 2.31
N ALA A 840 39.31 -26.28 3.00
CA ALA A 840 39.69 -26.07 4.40
C ALA A 840 40.75 -24.97 4.58
N LEU A 841 41.54 -24.71 3.53
CA LEU A 841 42.65 -23.74 3.53
C LEU A 841 42.26 -22.33 3.03
N THR A 842 41.10 -22.16 2.39
CA THR A 842 40.69 -20.87 1.77
C THR A 842 40.06 -19.86 2.74
N GLU A 843 39.82 -20.21 4.02
CA GLU A 843 39.41 -19.26 5.07
C GLU A 843 40.56 -18.36 5.58
N GLU A 844 41.82 -18.60 5.20
CA GLU A 844 42.93 -17.67 5.55
C GLU A 844 43.06 -16.46 4.60
N TYR A 845 42.26 -16.38 3.52
CA TYR A 845 42.39 -15.34 2.48
C TYR A 845 41.09 -14.60 2.09
N ILE A 846 40.02 -14.73 2.87
CA ILE A 846 38.81 -13.85 2.83
C ILE A 846 38.67 -13.22 4.20
#